data_AF-A0A9R1J7F7-F1
#
_entry.id   AF-A0A9R1J7F7-F1
#
_cell.length_a   1.000
_cell.length_b   1.000
_cell.length_c   1.000
_cell.angle_alpha   90.00
_cell.angle_beta   90.00
_cell.angle_gamma   90.00
#
_symmetry.space_group_name_H-M   'P 1'
#
loop_
_entity.id
_entity.type
_entity.pdbx_description
1 polymer ?
#
loop_
_entity_poly.entity_id
_entity_poly.type
_entity_poly.pdbx_seq_one_letter_code
_entity_poly.pdbx_strand_id
1 'polypeptide(L)'
;VGVIPMDESKVVMKGRLGPGMMITVDLETGQVLENTEVKKNVASAKPYGTWLQESTRSIKPVNFQSSPVMDNETILRHQQAFGYSSEDVQMVIETMASQGKEPTFCMGDDIPLAVLSQKPHMLFDYFKQRFAQVTNPAIDPLREGLVMSLEVNIGKRGNILEVGPENADQVTLSSPVLNEGELESLLKDPKLKPKVLSTYFNIRKGLDGSLENAIKALCEEADAAVRSGSQLLVLSDRSEALEPTRPAVPILLAVGAIHQHLIQNGLRMSASIVADTAQCFSTHQFACLIGYGASAICPYLALETCRQWRLSNKTVNLMRNGKMPTVTIEQAQRNFIKAVKSGLLKILSKMGISLLSSYCGAQIFEIYGLGQEVVDLAFCGSVSKIGGLTLNELGRETLSFWVRAFSEDTAKRLENFGFIQSRPGGEFHANNPEMSKLLHKAIREKSDNAYTIYQQHLASRPVNVLRDLVELKSERTPIPIGKVEPATSIVERFCTGGMSLGAISRETHEAIAIAMNRIGGKSNSGEGGEDPIRWSPLTDVVDGYSATLPHLKGLQNGDTATSAIKQVASGRFGVTPTFLVNAEQIEIKIAQGAKPGEGGQLPGKKVSAYIARLRNSKPGVPLISPPPHHDIYSIEDLAQLIFDLHQINPKAKVSVKLVAEAGIGTVASGVSKANADVIQISGHDGGTGASPISSIKHAGGPWELGLTETHQTLIQNGLRERVVLRVDGGFRSGLDVLLAAAMGADEYGFGSVAMIATGCVMARICHTNNCPVGVASQREELRARFPGVPGDLVNYFLFVAEEVRATLAQLGYEKLDDIIGRTDLLKPKHISLVKTQHIDLAYLLMNAGLPKWSSSQIRSQDVHSNGPVLDETILADPEVSDAIENEKEVSKTYPIYNVDRAVCGRVAGAIAKKYGDTGFAGQLNITFTGSAGQSFGCFLTPGMNVRLVGEANDYVGKGMAGGELVVVPVDDTGFVPEDAAIVGNTCLYGATGGQVFVRGKTGERFAVRNSLGQAVVEGTGDHCCEYMTGGCVVVLGKVGRNVAAGMTGGLAYMLDEDDTLVPKVNKEIVKMQRVNAPAGQMQLKGLIEAYVEKTGSTKGAKILNEWEAYLPLFWQLVPPSEEDSPEACAEFERVLARQKTAVQSAK
;
A
#
# COMPACT_ATOMS: atom_id res chain seq x y z
N VAL A 1 -12.42 -27.36 1.70
CA VAL A 1 -12.54 -28.54 2.60
C VAL A 1 -13.95 -28.55 3.21
N GLY A 2 -14.53 -29.70 3.57
CA GLY A 2 -15.83 -29.79 4.27
C GLY A 2 -17.11 -29.59 3.44
N VAL A 3 -17.05 -29.61 2.11
CA VAL A 3 -18.20 -29.33 1.21
C VAL A 3 -19.02 -30.56 0.83
N ILE A 4 -18.43 -31.76 0.90
CA ILE A 4 -19.09 -33.03 0.62
C ILE A 4 -18.87 -33.92 1.85
N PRO A 5 -19.94 -34.47 2.47
CA PRO A 5 -19.79 -35.39 3.59
C PRO A 5 -19.12 -36.68 3.11
N MET A 6 -18.05 -37.09 3.79
CA MET A 6 -17.28 -38.28 3.47
C MET A 6 -17.02 -39.09 4.74
N ASP A 7 -16.92 -40.41 4.59
CA ASP A 7 -16.45 -41.31 5.62
C ASP A 7 -14.92 -41.21 5.70
N GLU A 8 -14.41 -40.62 6.78
CA GLU A 8 -12.98 -40.33 6.97
C GLU A 8 -12.10 -41.58 6.95
N SER A 9 -12.67 -42.76 7.27
CA SER A 9 -11.96 -44.05 7.16
C SER A 9 -11.68 -44.45 5.70
N LYS A 10 -12.40 -43.86 4.74
CA LYS A 10 -12.24 -44.10 3.29
C LYS A 10 -11.41 -43.03 2.59
N VAL A 11 -11.06 -41.95 3.28
CA VAL A 11 -10.24 -40.87 2.72
C VAL A 11 -8.79 -41.33 2.73
N VAL A 12 -8.21 -41.52 1.54
CA VAL A 12 -6.81 -41.97 1.40
C VAL A 12 -5.80 -40.84 1.51
N MET A 13 -6.21 -39.60 1.18
CA MET A 13 -5.35 -38.42 1.18
C MET A 13 -6.20 -37.16 1.37
N LYS A 14 -5.68 -36.22 2.18
CA LYS A 14 -6.15 -34.83 2.23
C LYS A 14 -4.99 -33.91 1.84
N GLY A 15 -5.17 -33.15 0.76
CA GLY A 15 -4.14 -32.28 0.21
C GLY A 15 -4.67 -30.90 -0.17
N ARG A 16 -3.78 -30.08 -0.73
CA ARG A 16 -4.08 -28.76 -1.28
C ARG A 16 -3.14 -28.45 -2.46
N LEU A 17 -3.45 -27.41 -3.23
CA LEU A 17 -2.56 -26.89 -4.25
C LEU A 17 -1.80 -25.67 -3.71
N GLY A 18 -0.47 -25.78 -3.60
CA GLY A 18 0.40 -24.64 -3.34
C GLY A 18 0.62 -23.78 -4.61
N PRO A 19 1.41 -22.69 -4.50
CA PRO A 19 1.62 -21.76 -5.61
C PRO A 19 2.13 -22.45 -6.91
N GLY A 20 1.34 -22.34 -7.99
CA GLY A 20 1.67 -22.89 -9.31
C GLY A 20 1.65 -24.43 -9.39
N MET A 21 1.06 -25.11 -8.40
CA MET A 21 0.87 -26.56 -8.43
C MET A 21 -0.37 -26.96 -9.24
N MET A 22 -0.40 -28.23 -9.67
CA MET A 22 -1.50 -28.81 -10.46
C MET A 22 -1.84 -30.20 -9.93
N ILE A 23 -3.08 -30.65 -10.19
CA ILE A 23 -3.52 -32.04 -10.08
C ILE A 23 -4.41 -32.32 -11.29
N THR A 24 -4.33 -33.52 -11.87
CA THR A 24 -5.17 -33.91 -13.00
C THR A 24 -5.60 -35.36 -12.90
N VAL A 25 -6.63 -35.72 -13.66
CA VAL A 25 -7.12 -37.09 -13.79
C VAL A 25 -7.11 -37.45 -15.26
N ASP A 26 -6.37 -38.50 -15.58
CA ASP A 26 -6.48 -39.15 -16.89
C ASP A 26 -7.69 -40.09 -16.85
N LEU A 27 -8.75 -39.71 -17.56
CA LEU A 27 -10.01 -40.44 -17.60
C LEU A 27 -9.93 -41.74 -18.41
N GLU A 28 -8.96 -41.87 -19.33
CA GLU A 28 -8.80 -43.08 -20.14
C GLU A 28 -8.08 -44.18 -19.34
N THR A 29 -7.03 -43.79 -18.60
CA THR A 29 -6.25 -44.73 -17.78
C THR A 29 -6.79 -44.87 -16.35
N GLY A 30 -7.67 -43.95 -15.92
CA GLY A 30 -8.20 -43.89 -14.56
C GLY A 30 -7.16 -43.45 -13.52
N GLN A 31 -6.08 -42.77 -13.94
CA GLN A 31 -4.98 -42.36 -13.07
C GLN A 31 -5.16 -40.92 -12.57
N VAL A 32 -4.90 -40.71 -11.29
CA VAL A 32 -4.74 -39.38 -10.70
C VAL A 32 -3.25 -39.03 -10.73
N LEU A 33 -2.90 -37.90 -11.35
CA LEU A 33 -1.53 -37.44 -11.48
C LEU A 33 -1.34 -36.18 -10.65
N GLU A 34 -0.33 -36.21 -9.77
CA GLU A 34 0.03 -35.08 -8.93
C GLU A 34 1.00 -34.11 -9.63
N ASN A 35 1.22 -32.95 -9.02
CA ASN A 35 1.97 -31.83 -9.59
C ASN A 35 3.29 -32.20 -10.28
N THR A 36 4.12 -33.03 -9.64
CA THR A 36 5.45 -33.39 -10.17
C THR A 36 5.34 -34.28 -11.41
N GLU A 37 4.38 -35.20 -11.42
CA GLU A 37 4.15 -36.14 -12.52
C GLU A 37 3.62 -35.39 -13.74
N VAL A 38 2.63 -34.52 -13.54
CA VAL A 38 2.08 -33.65 -14.60
C VAL A 38 3.19 -32.81 -15.23
N LYS A 39 3.99 -32.11 -14.41
CA LYS A 39 5.08 -31.25 -14.91
C LYS A 39 6.16 -32.04 -15.63
N LYS A 40 6.52 -33.23 -15.13
CA LYS A 40 7.54 -34.09 -15.77
C LYS A 40 7.08 -34.60 -17.13
N ASN A 41 5.82 -34.99 -17.26
CA ASN A 41 5.25 -35.44 -18.54
C ASN A 41 5.32 -34.33 -19.60
N VAL A 42 4.93 -33.10 -19.23
CA VAL A 42 5.04 -31.93 -20.14
C VAL A 42 6.50 -31.60 -20.45
N ALA A 43 7.36 -31.52 -19.43
CA ALA A 43 8.76 -31.11 -19.61
C ALA A 43 9.59 -32.11 -20.44
N SER A 44 9.19 -33.38 -20.48
CA SER A 44 9.86 -34.44 -21.27
C SER A 44 9.29 -34.64 -22.67
N ALA A 45 8.20 -33.95 -23.04
CA ALA A 45 7.55 -34.10 -24.33
C ALA A 45 8.43 -33.65 -25.52
N LYS A 46 9.33 -32.68 -25.30
CA LYS A 46 10.25 -32.11 -26.30
C LYS A 46 11.59 -31.73 -25.63
N PRO A 47 12.70 -31.57 -26.39
CA PRO A 47 14.00 -31.22 -25.82
C PRO A 47 14.13 -29.71 -25.54
N TYR A 48 13.23 -29.15 -24.72
CA TYR A 48 13.16 -27.71 -24.44
C TYR A 48 14.48 -27.12 -23.94
N GLY A 49 15.21 -27.85 -23.09
CA GLY A 49 16.51 -27.42 -22.57
C GLY A 49 17.57 -27.27 -23.65
N THR A 50 17.61 -28.18 -24.62
CA THR A 50 18.53 -28.11 -25.77
C THR A 50 18.20 -26.90 -26.65
N TRP A 51 16.92 -26.67 -26.94
CA TRP A 51 16.51 -25.50 -27.74
C TRP A 51 16.88 -24.17 -27.09
N LEU A 52 16.72 -24.04 -25.77
CA LEU A 52 17.13 -22.83 -25.05
C LEU A 52 18.66 -22.64 -25.08
N GLN A 53 19.44 -23.71 -24.90
CA GLN A 53 20.90 -23.63 -24.93
C GLN A 53 21.46 -23.26 -26.30
N GLU A 54 20.86 -23.77 -27.38
CA GLU A 54 21.35 -23.56 -28.75
C GLU A 54 20.86 -22.25 -29.38
N SER A 55 19.63 -21.81 -29.07
CA SER A 55 19.00 -20.66 -29.75
C SER A 55 19.05 -19.35 -28.96
N THR A 56 18.98 -19.40 -27.62
CA THR A 56 18.87 -18.20 -26.80
C THR A 56 20.21 -17.49 -26.68
N ARG A 57 20.24 -16.20 -27.04
CA ARG A 57 21.40 -15.33 -26.86
C ARG A 57 21.24 -14.53 -25.58
N SER A 58 22.32 -14.34 -24.84
CA SER A 58 22.33 -13.43 -23.69
C SER A 58 23.44 -12.40 -23.85
N ILE A 59 23.18 -11.18 -23.39
CA ILE A 59 24.21 -10.13 -23.35
C ILE A 59 24.96 -10.24 -22.04
N LYS A 60 26.29 -10.29 -22.12
CA LYS A 60 27.14 -10.24 -20.94
C LYS A 60 27.09 -8.82 -20.35
N PRO A 61 27.00 -8.67 -19.01
CA PRO A 61 27.06 -7.36 -18.38
C PRO A 61 28.31 -6.59 -18.83
N VAL A 62 28.12 -5.34 -19.28
CA VAL A 62 29.19 -4.46 -19.71
C VAL A 62 29.56 -3.48 -18.60
N ASN A 63 30.84 -3.14 -18.47
CA ASN A 63 31.29 -2.17 -17.49
C ASN A 63 30.67 -0.79 -17.74
N PHE A 64 30.30 -0.11 -16.65
CA PHE A 64 29.91 1.30 -16.71
C PHE A 64 31.10 2.16 -17.11
N GLN A 65 30.83 3.30 -17.75
CA GLN A 65 31.85 4.28 -18.04
C GLN A 65 32.44 4.88 -16.75
N SER A 66 33.76 5.04 -16.74
CA SER A 66 34.55 5.49 -15.58
C SER A 66 34.79 7.00 -15.52
N SER A 67 34.35 7.74 -16.54
CA SER A 67 34.51 9.20 -16.62
C SER A 67 33.29 9.81 -17.32
N PRO A 68 32.97 11.10 -17.05
CA PRO A 68 31.95 11.80 -17.81
C PRO A 68 32.32 11.93 -19.29
N VAL A 69 31.30 12.00 -20.14
CA VAL A 69 31.43 12.13 -21.60
C VAL A 69 31.12 13.56 -22.06
N MET A 70 30.32 14.29 -21.30
CA MET A 70 29.95 15.67 -21.60
C MET A 70 30.71 16.63 -20.68
N ASP A 71 30.98 17.85 -21.16
CA ASP A 71 31.38 18.94 -20.27
C ASP A 71 30.17 19.51 -19.51
N ASN A 72 30.43 20.40 -18.54
CA ASN A 72 29.41 20.98 -17.67
C ASN A 72 28.38 21.84 -18.41
N GLU A 73 28.78 22.56 -19.47
CA GLU A 73 27.86 23.41 -20.23
C GLU A 73 26.93 22.53 -21.08
N THR A 74 27.50 21.53 -21.72
CA THR A 74 26.81 20.58 -22.59
C THR A 74 25.79 19.78 -21.80
N ILE A 75 26.15 19.17 -20.66
CA ILE A 75 25.19 18.41 -19.85
C ILE A 75 24.07 19.32 -19.33
N LEU A 76 24.39 20.53 -18.87
CA LEU A 76 23.39 21.45 -18.34
C LEU A 76 22.38 21.85 -19.41
N ARG A 77 22.85 22.16 -20.63
CA ARG A 77 21.99 22.46 -21.77
C ARG A 77 21.08 21.27 -22.10
N HIS A 78 21.61 20.04 -22.11
CA HIS A 78 20.81 18.84 -22.34
C HIS A 78 19.77 18.64 -21.23
N GLN A 79 20.17 18.71 -19.96
CA GLN A 79 19.27 18.60 -18.82
C GLN A 79 18.12 19.60 -18.92
N GLN A 80 18.39 20.87 -19.24
CA GLN A 80 17.35 21.89 -19.44
C GLN A 80 16.42 21.56 -20.62
N ALA A 81 16.99 21.16 -21.77
CA ALA A 81 16.24 20.87 -22.98
C ALA A 81 15.28 19.69 -22.80
N PHE A 82 15.69 18.71 -21.99
CA PHE A 82 14.90 17.51 -21.68
C PHE A 82 14.08 17.63 -20.38
N GLY A 83 14.04 18.81 -19.76
CA GLY A 83 13.11 19.13 -18.68
C GLY A 83 13.58 18.82 -17.25
N TYR A 84 14.86 18.46 -17.05
CA TYR A 84 15.41 18.24 -15.72
C TYR A 84 15.34 19.51 -14.88
N SER A 85 14.88 19.38 -13.65
CA SER A 85 14.94 20.43 -12.64
C SER A 85 16.05 20.16 -11.62
N SER A 86 16.34 21.20 -10.83
CA SER A 86 17.21 21.08 -9.67
C SER A 86 16.68 20.07 -8.64
N GLU A 87 15.37 19.89 -8.51
CA GLU A 87 14.79 18.92 -7.56
C GLU A 87 14.93 17.48 -8.07
N ASP A 88 14.77 17.27 -9.38
CA ASP A 88 14.97 15.95 -10.00
C ASP A 88 16.39 15.44 -9.75
N VAL A 89 17.39 16.29 -9.97
CA VAL A 89 18.77 15.91 -9.69
C VAL A 89 18.96 15.72 -8.19
N GLN A 90 18.75 16.77 -7.38
CA GLN A 90 19.18 16.78 -5.97
C GLN A 90 18.38 15.85 -5.05
N MET A 91 17.09 15.67 -5.32
CA MET A 91 16.21 14.88 -4.44
C MET A 91 16.01 13.46 -4.96
N VAL A 92 16.05 13.25 -6.29
CA VAL A 92 15.80 11.93 -6.90
C VAL A 92 17.10 11.24 -7.31
N ILE A 93 17.82 11.79 -8.30
CA ILE A 93 18.98 11.12 -8.90
C ILE A 93 20.13 10.98 -7.89
N GLU A 94 20.45 12.02 -7.13
CA GLU A 94 21.53 11.98 -6.13
C GLU A 94 21.25 10.92 -5.04
N THR A 95 20.00 10.80 -4.59
CA THR A 95 19.60 9.78 -3.61
C THR A 95 19.75 8.37 -4.19
N MET A 96 19.27 8.15 -5.42
CA MET A 96 19.38 6.87 -6.11
C MET A 96 20.84 6.47 -6.36
N ALA A 97 21.67 7.41 -6.80
CA ALA A 97 23.09 7.19 -7.07
C ALA A 97 23.91 6.96 -5.78
N SER A 98 23.57 7.63 -4.68
CA SER A 98 24.28 7.48 -3.40
C SER A 98 23.89 6.20 -2.65
N GLN A 99 22.60 5.83 -2.63
CA GLN A 99 22.08 4.79 -1.74
C GLN A 99 21.57 3.53 -2.46
N GLY A 100 21.36 3.59 -3.77
CA GLY A 100 20.73 2.50 -4.52
C GLY A 100 19.28 2.26 -4.17
N LYS A 101 18.58 3.29 -3.67
CA LYS A 101 17.17 3.30 -3.29
C LYS A 101 16.51 4.60 -3.76
N GLU A 102 15.24 4.54 -4.08
CA GLU A 102 14.47 5.75 -4.36
C GLU A 102 14.26 6.59 -3.08
N PRO A 103 14.05 7.92 -3.19
CA PRO A 103 13.87 8.79 -2.03
C PRO A 103 12.52 8.58 -1.33
N THR A 104 12.55 8.58 0.01
CA THR A 104 11.37 8.68 0.88
C THR A 104 11.08 10.13 1.26
N PHE A 105 9.80 10.49 1.34
CA PHE A 105 9.32 11.80 1.73
C PHE A 105 8.03 11.70 2.55
N CYS A 106 7.30 12.80 2.72
CA CYS A 106 6.08 12.87 3.54
C CYS A 106 5.15 14.03 3.11
N MET A 107 3.98 14.10 3.75
CA MET A 107 2.82 14.92 3.35
C MET A 107 2.21 14.46 2.01
N GLY A 108 1.11 15.09 1.60
CA GLY A 108 0.40 14.76 0.35
C GLY A 108 0.94 15.55 -0.84
N ASP A 109 0.50 15.16 -2.02
CA ASP A 109 0.74 15.93 -3.24
C ASP A 109 -0.22 17.12 -3.31
N ASP A 110 0.28 18.30 -2.95
CA ASP A 110 -0.55 19.50 -2.82
C ASP A 110 -0.24 20.58 -3.85
N ILE A 111 0.42 20.20 -4.95
CA ILE A 111 0.59 21.05 -6.14
C ILE A 111 -0.56 20.82 -7.13
N PRO A 112 -0.70 21.65 -8.19
CA PRO A 112 -1.73 21.44 -9.19
C PRO A 112 -1.54 20.11 -9.96
N LEU A 113 -2.64 19.53 -10.45
CA LEU A 113 -2.53 18.51 -11.51
C LEU A 113 -1.72 19.08 -12.68
N ALA A 114 -0.94 18.24 -13.37
CA ALA A 114 -0.03 18.68 -14.44
C ALA A 114 -0.73 19.57 -15.48
N VAL A 115 -1.96 19.25 -15.86
CA VAL A 115 -2.78 20.03 -16.81
C VAL A 115 -3.26 21.39 -16.28
N LEU A 116 -3.38 21.53 -14.97
CA LEU A 116 -3.83 22.76 -14.29
C LEU A 116 -2.64 23.66 -13.87
N SER A 117 -1.43 23.10 -13.83
CA SER A 117 -0.21 23.82 -13.48
C SER A 117 0.10 24.96 -14.46
N GLN A 118 0.71 26.03 -13.94
CA GLN A 118 1.26 27.12 -14.76
C GLN A 118 2.72 26.85 -15.17
N LYS A 119 3.36 25.84 -14.58
CA LYS A 119 4.74 25.42 -14.86
C LYS A 119 4.73 24.32 -15.93
N PRO A 120 5.79 24.22 -16.75
CA PRO A 120 5.89 23.15 -17.73
C PRO A 120 6.13 21.81 -17.02
N HIS A 121 5.41 20.78 -17.47
CA HIS A 121 5.51 19.42 -16.98
C HIS A 121 5.99 18.48 -18.08
N MET A 122 6.71 17.41 -17.71
CA MET A 122 7.01 16.35 -18.66
C MET A 122 5.75 15.53 -18.93
N LEU A 123 5.64 14.95 -20.13
CA LEU A 123 4.47 14.15 -20.52
C LEU A 123 4.14 13.03 -19.51
N PHE A 124 5.14 12.50 -18.82
CA PHE A 124 4.99 11.49 -17.77
C PHE A 124 4.07 11.93 -16.62
N ASP A 125 4.05 13.21 -16.26
CA ASP A 125 3.31 13.70 -15.08
C ASP A 125 1.78 13.65 -15.26
N TYR A 126 1.31 13.47 -16.49
CA TYR A 126 -0.11 13.30 -16.84
C TYR A 126 -0.60 11.87 -16.61
N PHE A 127 0.31 10.91 -16.35
CA PHE A 127 -0.01 9.50 -16.12
C PHE A 127 0.08 9.19 -14.63
N LYS A 128 -0.98 8.59 -14.07
CA LYS A 128 -0.99 8.09 -12.70
C LYS A 128 -1.04 6.57 -12.72
N GLN A 129 -0.18 5.94 -11.92
CA GLN A 129 -0.12 4.50 -11.73
C GLN A 129 -1.43 4.01 -11.13
N ARG A 130 -2.04 3.02 -11.80
CA ARG A 130 -3.16 2.25 -11.25
C ARG A 130 -2.64 1.21 -10.26
N PHE A 131 -3.51 0.72 -9.39
CA PHE A 131 -3.15 -0.23 -8.35
C PHE A 131 -4.30 -1.19 -8.06
N ALA A 132 -4.00 -2.28 -7.38
CA ALA A 132 -5.00 -3.23 -6.97
C ALA A 132 -5.65 -2.78 -5.66
N GLN A 133 -6.97 -2.92 -5.58
CA GLN A 133 -7.73 -2.75 -4.36
C GLN A 133 -8.92 -3.72 -4.37
N VAL A 134 -9.02 -4.54 -3.33
CA VAL A 134 -10.09 -5.54 -3.07
C VAL A 134 -10.14 -6.70 -4.08
N THR A 135 -10.34 -6.42 -5.36
CA THR A 135 -10.60 -7.41 -6.42
C THR A 135 -9.46 -8.41 -6.62
N ASN A 136 -8.23 -7.94 -6.41
CA ASN A 136 -7.03 -8.74 -6.33
C ASN A 136 -6.04 -8.04 -5.37
N PRO A 137 -5.01 -8.73 -4.85
CA PRO A 137 -4.05 -8.14 -3.94
C PRO A 137 -2.84 -7.54 -4.67
N ALA A 138 -2.23 -6.55 -4.02
CA ALA A 138 -0.83 -6.19 -4.30
C ALA A 138 0.13 -7.29 -3.81
N ILE A 139 1.37 -7.30 -4.32
CA ILE A 139 2.44 -8.23 -3.89
C ILE A 139 3.49 -7.46 -3.10
N ASP A 140 4.21 -8.13 -2.20
CA ASP A 140 5.39 -7.54 -1.58
C ASP A 140 6.66 -7.69 -2.45
N PRO A 141 7.21 -6.59 -3.00
CA PRO A 141 8.37 -6.66 -3.89
C PRO A 141 9.70 -6.89 -3.14
N LEU A 142 9.71 -6.79 -1.81
CA LEU A 142 10.88 -6.98 -0.97
C LEU A 142 10.95 -8.41 -0.44
N ARG A 143 9.84 -8.90 0.12
CA ARG A 143 9.76 -10.18 0.85
C ARG A 143 9.36 -11.33 -0.04
N GLU A 144 8.64 -11.04 -1.13
CA GLU A 144 8.20 -12.02 -2.11
C GLU A 144 8.90 -11.82 -3.47
N GLY A 145 9.99 -11.03 -3.51
CA GLY A 145 10.72 -10.72 -4.75
C GLY A 145 11.20 -11.95 -5.55
N LEU A 146 11.30 -13.13 -4.92
CA LEU A 146 11.62 -14.40 -5.57
C LEU A 146 10.61 -14.83 -6.64
N VAL A 147 9.35 -14.38 -6.56
CA VAL A 147 8.33 -14.70 -7.57
C VAL A 147 8.27 -13.65 -8.67
N MET A 148 9.04 -12.56 -8.54
CA MET A 148 9.02 -11.45 -9.47
C MET A 148 10.23 -11.49 -10.42
N SER A 149 10.06 -10.95 -11.63
CA SER A 149 11.15 -10.88 -12.60
C SER A 149 11.07 -9.63 -13.47
N LEU A 150 12.26 -9.05 -13.72
CA LEU A 150 12.47 -7.98 -14.69
C LEU A 150 13.09 -8.49 -16.00
N GLU A 151 13.16 -9.80 -16.20
CA GLU A 151 13.71 -10.38 -17.43
C GLU A 151 12.89 -9.95 -18.65
N VAL A 152 13.58 -9.64 -19.74
CA VAL A 152 12.96 -9.27 -21.02
C VAL A 152 13.67 -9.99 -22.17
N ASN A 153 12.91 -10.47 -23.13
CA ASN A 153 13.42 -11.01 -24.39
C ASN A 153 13.26 -10.00 -25.52
N ILE A 154 14.36 -9.75 -26.25
CA ILE A 154 14.46 -8.81 -27.36
C ILE A 154 14.51 -9.59 -28.69
N GLY A 155 13.69 -9.15 -29.65
CA GLY A 155 13.63 -9.71 -31.00
C GLY A 155 12.21 -10.15 -31.40
N LYS A 156 12.12 -10.83 -32.54
CA LYS A 156 10.86 -11.37 -33.05
C LYS A 156 10.28 -12.41 -32.08
N ARG A 157 8.97 -12.37 -31.84
CA ARG A 157 8.21 -13.40 -31.12
C ARG A 157 7.58 -14.34 -32.13
N GLY A 158 7.82 -15.65 -31.97
CA GLY A 158 7.31 -16.68 -32.88
C GLY A 158 5.85 -17.08 -32.63
N ASN A 159 5.40 -18.11 -33.35
CA ASN A 159 4.02 -18.59 -33.27
C ASN A 159 3.82 -19.46 -32.02
N ILE A 160 2.91 -19.04 -31.13
CA ILE A 160 2.62 -19.77 -29.88
C ILE A 160 1.95 -21.14 -30.12
N LEU A 161 1.41 -21.39 -31.31
CA LEU A 161 0.76 -22.65 -31.68
C LEU A 161 1.75 -23.70 -32.21
N GLU A 162 2.94 -23.27 -32.61
CA GLU A 162 3.99 -24.15 -33.15
C GLU A 162 5.09 -24.30 -32.12
N VAL A 163 5.49 -25.55 -31.84
CA VAL A 163 6.49 -25.87 -30.83
C VAL A 163 7.81 -26.22 -31.53
N GLY A 164 8.77 -25.29 -31.50
CA GLY A 164 10.09 -25.48 -32.11
C GLY A 164 11.18 -24.52 -31.59
N PRO A 165 12.45 -24.75 -31.96
CA PRO A 165 13.62 -23.98 -31.50
C PRO A 165 13.64 -22.52 -31.95
N GLU A 166 12.88 -22.18 -33.01
CA GLU A 166 12.74 -20.82 -33.52
C GLU A 166 12.08 -19.86 -32.52
N ASN A 167 11.24 -20.37 -31.61
CA ASN A 167 10.63 -19.57 -30.55
C ASN A 167 11.63 -19.14 -29.47
N ALA A 168 12.80 -19.79 -29.39
CA ALA A 168 13.87 -19.47 -28.45
C ALA A 168 14.94 -18.54 -29.03
N ASP A 169 14.84 -18.15 -30.32
CA ASP A 169 15.84 -17.36 -31.06
C ASP A 169 15.80 -15.84 -30.73
N GLN A 170 15.89 -15.49 -29.45
CA GLN A 170 15.81 -14.12 -28.93
C GLN A 170 17.07 -13.74 -28.11
N VAL A 171 17.23 -12.45 -27.82
CA VAL A 171 18.25 -11.95 -26.89
C VAL A 171 17.62 -11.71 -25.52
N THR A 172 18.01 -12.47 -24.51
CA THR A 172 17.53 -12.34 -23.13
C THR A 172 18.34 -11.29 -22.38
N LEU A 173 17.63 -10.39 -21.70
CA LEU A 173 18.16 -9.37 -20.80
C LEU A 173 17.68 -9.64 -19.37
N SER A 174 18.58 -9.53 -18.39
CA SER A 174 18.22 -9.66 -16.97
C SER A 174 17.35 -8.51 -16.43
N SER A 175 17.24 -7.41 -17.18
CA SER A 175 16.48 -6.22 -16.81
C SER A 175 16.21 -5.34 -18.04
N PRO A 176 15.14 -4.53 -18.05
CA PRO A 176 14.90 -3.56 -19.12
C PRO A 176 15.84 -2.34 -19.03
N VAL A 177 16.62 -2.17 -17.97
CA VAL A 177 17.48 -1.00 -17.78
C VAL A 177 18.87 -1.31 -18.29
N LEU A 178 19.25 -0.65 -19.39
CA LEU A 178 20.54 -0.81 -20.07
C LEU A 178 21.50 0.29 -19.66
N ASN A 179 22.78 -0.04 -19.53
CA ASN A 179 23.83 0.96 -19.70
C ASN A 179 24.22 1.14 -21.18
N GLU A 180 25.07 2.11 -21.48
CA GLU A 180 25.44 2.44 -22.85
C GLU A 180 26.15 1.27 -23.56
N GLY A 181 27.02 0.54 -22.86
CA GLY A 181 27.75 -0.60 -23.44
C GLY A 181 26.86 -1.81 -23.73
N GLU A 182 25.82 -2.03 -22.93
CA GLU A 182 24.80 -3.05 -23.17
C GLU A 182 23.95 -2.69 -24.39
N LEU A 183 23.58 -1.42 -24.57
CA LEU A 183 22.91 -0.94 -25.78
C LEU A 183 23.79 -1.10 -27.02
N GLU A 184 25.09 -0.76 -26.95
CA GLU A 184 26.03 -0.98 -28.04
C GLU A 184 26.15 -2.46 -28.43
N SER A 185 26.02 -3.36 -27.46
CA SER A 185 26.04 -4.80 -27.70
C SER A 185 24.79 -5.26 -28.46
N LEU A 186 23.62 -4.71 -28.13
CA LEU A 186 22.38 -4.95 -28.90
C LEU A 186 22.48 -4.43 -30.33
N LEU A 187 23.07 -3.24 -30.53
CA LEU A 187 23.26 -2.63 -31.86
C LEU A 187 24.16 -3.45 -32.79
N LYS A 188 25.03 -4.30 -32.22
CA LYS A 188 25.96 -5.17 -32.96
C LYS A 188 25.41 -6.60 -33.16
N ASP A 189 24.24 -6.95 -32.63
CA ASP A 189 23.67 -8.29 -32.80
C ASP A 189 23.26 -8.53 -34.27
N PRO A 190 23.83 -9.57 -34.94
CA PRO A 190 23.64 -9.78 -36.37
C PRO A 190 22.23 -10.26 -36.74
N LYS A 191 21.47 -10.84 -35.79
CA LYS A 191 20.12 -11.36 -36.03
C LYS A 191 19.05 -10.31 -35.78
N LEU A 192 19.27 -9.42 -34.80
CA LEU A 192 18.30 -8.37 -34.48
C LEU A 192 18.14 -7.33 -35.60
N LYS A 193 19.17 -7.16 -36.44
CA LYS A 193 19.24 -6.12 -37.50
C LYS A 193 18.73 -4.75 -37.01
N PRO A 194 19.37 -4.17 -35.98
CA PRO A 194 18.83 -3.01 -35.29
C PRO A 194 18.71 -1.79 -36.21
N LYS A 195 17.62 -1.04 -36.09
CA LYS A 195 17.41 0.25 -36.77
C LYS A 195 17.29 1.36 -35.73
N VAL A 196 18.18 2.34 -35.80
CA VAL A 196 18.11 3.56 -34.98
C VAL A 196 17.21 4.58 -35.67
N LEU A 197 16.24 5.11 -34.93
CA LEU A 197 15.25 6.10 -35.38
C LEU A 197 15.40 7.38 -34.54
N SER A 198 15.59 8.52 -35.21
CA SER A 198 15.87 9.80 -34.55
C SER A 198 14.57 10.50 -34.12
N THR A 199 14.42 10.82 -32.83
CA THR A 199 13.16 11.35 -32.29
C THR A 199 13.14 12.88 -32.19
N TYR A 200 13.38 13.59 -33.30
CA TYR A 200 13.34 15.05 -33.37
C TYR A 200 12.32 15.56 -34.39
N PHE A 201 11.67 16.68 -34.11
CA PHE A 201 10.75 17.33 -35.04
C PHE A 201 11.22 18.74 -35.40
N ASN A 202 10.85 19.22 -36.60
CA ASN A 202 11.37 20.47 -37.16
C ASN A 202 10.32 21.59 -37.05
N ILE A 203 10.69 22.70 -36.40
CA ILE A 203 9.79 23.85 -36.18
C ILE A 203 10.10 25.06 -37.08
N ARG A 204 10.99 24.94 -38.08
CA ARG A 204 11.35 26.05 -38.98
C ARG A 204 10.17 26.60 -39.79
N LYS A 205 9.14 25.79 -40.03
CA LYS A 205 7.91 26.18 -40.73
C LYS A 205 6.76 26.56 -39.78
N GLY A 206 7.03 26.66 -38.48
CA GLY A 206 6.03 26.80 -37.43
C GLY A 206 5.85 25.51 -36.62
N LEU A 207 5.23 25.65 -35.45
CA LEU A 207 5.01 24.54 -34.51
C LEU A 207 3.76 23.73 -34.83
N ASP A 208 2.70 24.39 -35.32
CA ASP A 208 1.41 23.73 -35.54
C ASP A 208 1.54 22.58 -36.56
N GLY A 209 1.06 21.40 -36.18
CA GLY A 209 1.16 20.15 -36.96
C GLY A 209 2.56 19.54 -37.05
N SER A 210 3.61 20.22 -36.57
CA SER A 210 5.00 19.73 -36.70
C SER A 210 5.26 18.44 -35.90
N LEU A 211 4.72 18.37 -34.67
CA LEU A 211 4.84 17.19 -33.81
C LEU A 211 4.09 15.99 -34.40
N GLU A 212 2.85 16.21 -34.85
CA GLU A 212 2.02 15.17 -35.47
C GLU A 212 2.68 14.59 -36.72
N ASN A 213 3.16 15.45 -37.63
CA ASN A 213 3.82 15.02 -38.85
C ASN A 213 5.10 14.22 -38.56
N ALA A 214 5.88 14.63 -37.54
CA ALA A 214 7.08 13.90 -37.13
C ALA A 214 6.75 12.52 -36.56
N ILE A 215 5.71 12.41 -35.73
CA ILE A 215 5.24 11.11 -35.21
C ILE A 215 4.77 10.18 -36.34
N LYS A 216 3.98 10.69 -37.30
CA LYS A 216 3.52 9.89 -38.45
C LYS A 216 4.70 9.39 -39.28
N ALA A 217 5.66 10.26 -39.60
CA ALA A 217 6.87 9.87 -40.32
C ALA A 217 7.69 8.83 -39.55
N LEU A 218 7.81 8.96 -38.22
CA LEU A 218 8.49 7.97 -37.37
C LEU A 218 7.79 6.61 -37.39
N CYS A 219 6.45 6.60 -37.38
CA CYS A 219 5.66 5.37 -37.49
C CYS A 219 5.89 4.67 -38.84
N GLU A 220 5.88 5.42 -39.93
CA GLU A 220 6.14 4.89 -41.28
C GLU A 220 7.58 4.35 -41.42
N GLU A 221 8.59 5.05 -40.89
CA GLU A 221 9.98 4.57 -40.92
C GLU A 221 10.15 3.29 -40.08
N ALA A 222 9.49 3.22 -38.92
CA ALA A 222 9.48 2.03 -38.08
C ALA A 222 8.82 0.84 -38.78
N ASP A 223 7.64 1.01 -39.38
CA ASP A 223 6.95 -0.03 -40.16
C ASP A 223 7.85 -0.54 -41.29
N ALA A 224 8.41 0.36 -42.10
CA ALA A 224 9.28 0.01 -43.21
C ALA A 224 10.53 -0.77 -42.76
N ALA A 225 11.13 -0.38 -41.62
CA ALA A 225 12.27 -1.10 -41.04
C ALA A 225 11.91 -2.52 -40.61
N VAL A 226 10.76 -2.71 -39.96
CA VAL A 226 10.28 -4.03 -39.53
C VAL A 226 9.95 -4.92 -40.73
N ARG A 227 9.27 -4.39 -41.75
CA ARG A 227 9.01 -5.14 -43.01
C ARG A 227 10.29 -5.52 -43.74
N SER A 228 11.34 -4.71 -43.61
CA SER A 228 12.68 -5.00 -44.14
C SER A 228 13.47 -6.02 -43.29
N GLY A 229 12.86 -6.54 -42.22
CA GLY A 229 13.40 -7.60 -41.39
C GLY A 229 14.14 -7.12 -40.14
N SER A 230 14.03 -5.84 -39.76
CA SER A 230 14.52 -5.37 -38.47
C SER A 230 13.69 -5.95 -37.32
N GLN A 231 14.36 -6.55 -36.33
CA GLN A 231 13.74 -7.08 -35.12
C GLN A 231 14.00 -6.20 -33.88
N LEU A 232 14.72 -5.10 -34.04
CA LEU A 232 15.01 -4.16 -32.97
C LEU A 232 14.96 -2.73 -33.50
N LEU A 233 14.01 -1.95 -32.99
CA LEU A 233 13.92 -0.51 -33.21
C LEU A 233 14.51 0.21 -31.99
N VAL A 234 15.49 1.09 -32.21
CA VAL A 234 16.07 1.94 -31.16
C VAL A 234 15.62 3.37 -31.41
N LEU A 235 14.70 3.88 -30.58
CA LEU A 235 14.25 5.27 -30.64
C LEU A 235 15.23 6.11 -29.84
N SER A 236 15.93 7.05 -30.49
CA SER A 236 17.02 7.80 -29.87
C SER A 236 16.86 9.31 -30.02
N ASP A 237 16.93 10.00 -28.89
CA ASP A 237 17.11 11.46 -28.80
C ASP A 237 18.56 11.85 -28.47
N ARG A 238 19.51 10.90 -28.62
CA ARG A 238 20.93 11.15 -28.43
C ARG A 238 21.48 12.00 -29.58
N SER A 239 22.07 13.14 -29.24
CA SER A 239 22.79 14.01 -30.18
C SER A 239 24.03 14.61 -29.52
N GLU A 240 25.10 14.81 -30.29
CA GLU A 240 26.30 15.53 -29.81
C GLU A 240 26.02 17.02 -29.62
N ALA A 241 25.17 17.61 -30.47
CA ALA A 241 24.80 19.01 -30.43
C ALA A 241 23.29 19.19 -30.65
N LEU A 242 22.64 19.93 -29.75
CA LEU A 242 21.21 20.24 -29.86
C LEU A 242 21.00 21.44 -30.81
N GLU A 243 20.07 21.32 -31.74
CA GLU A 243 19.69 22.42 -32.64
C GLU A 243 18.48 23.21 -32.07
N PRO A 244 18.53 24.56 -32.03
CA PRO A 244 17.41 25.38 -31.53
C PRO A 244 16.08 25.13 -32.26
N THR A 245 16.15 24.80 -33.56
CA THR A 245 14.96 24.59 -34.42
C THR A 245 14.50 23.13 -34.51
N ARG A 246 15.08 22.23 -33.72
CA ARG A 246 14.73 20.80 -33.72
C ARG A 246 14.57 20.27 -32.31
N PRO A 247 13.46 20.58 -31.63
CA PRO A 247 13.11 19.94 -30.37
C PRO A 247 12.95 18.43 -30.49
N ALA A 248 13.26 17.72 -29.40
CA ALA A 248 13.02 16.29 -29.30
C ALA A 248 11.52 16.02 -29.10
N VAL A 249 11.00 15.01 -29.77
CA VAL A 249 9.68 14.44 -29.50
C VAL A 249 9.70 13.85 -28.09
N PRO A 250 8.68 14.07 -27.23
CA PRO A 250 8.60 13.40 -25.94
C PRO A 250 8.70 11.88 -26.13
N ILE A 251 9.70 11.26 -25.51
CA ILE A 251 10.04 9.86 -25.80
C ILE A 251 8.89 8.90 -25.52
N LEU A 252 8.07 9.19 -24.51
CA LEU A 252 6.86 8.40 -24.20
C LEU A 252 5.84 8.43 -25.34
N LEU A 253 5.66 9.58 -25.99
CA LEU A 253 4.77 9.73 -27.15
C LEU A 253 5.30 8.94 -28.35
N ALA A 254 6.61 9.00 -28.62
CA ALA A 254 7.25 8.26 -29.71
C ALA A 254 7.12 6.74 -29.52
N VAL A 255 7.42 6.24 -28.31
CA VAL A 255 7.27 4.82 -27.96
C VAL A 255 5.82 4.37 -28.13
N GLY A 256 4.87 5.11 -27.53
CA GLY A 256 3.44 4.77 -27.58
C GLY A 256 2.89 4.76 -29.01
N ALA A 257 3.18 5.80 -29.80
CA ALA A 257 2.70 5.90 -31.18
C ALA A 257 3.23 4.76 -32.07
N ILE A 258 4.54 4.47 -32.02
CA ILE A 258 5.12 3.37 -32.78
C ILE A 258 4.58 2.02 -32.29
N HIS A 259 4.42 1.85 -30.97
CA HIS A 259 3.84 0.63 -30.42
C HIS A 259 2.43 0.36 -30.98
N GLN A 260 1.55 1.36 -30.92
CA GLN A 260 0.17 1.25 -31.42
C GLN A 260 0.13 1.06 -32.94
N HIS A 261 0.94 1.82 -33.69
CA HIS A 261 1.02 1.69 -35.14
C HIS A 261 1.44 0.28 -35.58
N LEU A 262 2.48 -0.28 -34.93
CA LEU A 262 2.93 -1.64 -35.22
C LEU A 262 1.88 -2.70 -34.82
N ILE A 263 1.07 -2.47 -33.77
CA ILE A 263 -0.04 -3.37 -33.43
C ILE A 263 -1.10 -3.33 -34.52
N GLN A 264 -1.54 -2.14 -34.91
CA GLN A 264 -2.58 -1.94 -35.93
C GLN A 264 -2.20 -2.57 -37.28
N ASN A 265 -0.90 -2.57 -37.61
CA ASN A 265 -0.38 -3.15 -38.86
C ASN A 265 0.03 -4.63 -38.74
N GLY A 266 -0.18 -5.29 -37.59
CA GLY A 266 0.18 -6.70 -37.37
C GLY A 266 1.69 -6.96 -37.30
N LEU A 267 2.49 -5.91 -37.06
CA LEU A 267 3.96 -5.96 -37.06
C LEU A 267 4.58 -6.01 -35.66
N ARG A 268 3.84 -5.70 -34.59
CA ARG A 268 4.41 -5.54 -33.24
C ARG A 268 5.13 -6.79 -32.72
N MET A 269 4.72 -7.99 -33.13
CA MET A 269 5.37 -9.25 -32.75
C MET A 269 6.69 -9.49 -33.51
N SER A 270 6.98 -8.72 -34.56
CA SER A 270 8.17 -8.90 -35.39
C SER A 270 9.41 -8.15 -34.87
N ALA A 271 9.25 -7.19 -33.96
CA ALA A 271 10.36 -6.40 -33.43
C ALA A 271 10.15 -5.95 -31.98
N SER A 272 11.25 -5.70 -31.26
CA SER A 272 11.27 -5.01 -29.97
C SER A 272 11.56 -3.53 -30.14
N ILE A 273 11.12 -2.72 -29.16
CA ILE A 273 11.36 -1.26 -29.13
C ILE A 273 12.28 -0.98 -27.94
N VAL A 274 13.38 -0.25 -28.16
CA VAL A 274 14.28 0.23 -27.12
C VAL A 274 14.33 1.75 -27.15
N ALA A 275 14.19 2.38 -25.98
CA ALA A 275 14.31 3.83 -25.86
C ALA A 275 15.74 4.21 -25.39
N ASP A 276 16.51 4.90 -26.22
CA ASP A 276 17.78 5.51 -25.85
C ASP A 276 17.56 7.00 -25.63
N THR A 277 17.33 7.39 -24.38
CA THR A 277 16.73 8.70 -24.10
C THR A 277 17.39 9.49 -22.98
N ALA A 278 17.42 10.80 -23.17
CA ALA A 278 17.72 11.77 -22.14
C ALA A 278 16.55 11.99 -21.15
N GLN A 279 15.29 11.82 -21.56
CA GLN A 279 14.11 12.20 -20.75
C GLN A 279 13.63 11.08 -19.80
N CYS A 280 14.54 10.26 -19.25
CA CYS A 280 14.19 9.16 -18.34
C CYS A 280 15.21 8.98 -17.22
N PHE A 281 14.80 9.31 -16.00
CA PHE A 281 15.60 9.24 -14.78
C PHE A 281 14.85 8.73 -13.53
N SER A 282 13.52 8.83 -13.49
CA SER A 282 12.71 8.41 -12.34
C SER A 282 12.06 7.04 -12.56
N THR A 283 11.77 6.32 -11.48
CA THR A 283 11.14 4.98 -11.53
C THR A 283 9.81 4.98 -12.30
N HIS A 284 9.03 6.07 -12.18
CA HIS A 284 7.77 6.24 -12.88
C HIS A 284 7.97 6.38 -14.40
N GLN A 285 8.98 7.11 -14.85
CA GLN A 285 9.27 7.29 -16.28
C GLN A 285 9.64 5.97 -16.97
N PHE A 286 10.46 5.13 -16.32
CA PHE A 286 10.73 3.77 -16.81
C PHE A 286 9.45 2.94 -16.89
N ALA A 287 8.62 2.99 -15.85
CA ALA A 287 7.37 2.24 -15.84
C ALA A 287 6.40 2.68 -16.96
N CYS A 288 6.28 3.98 -17.23
CA CYS A 288 5.47 4.49 -18.33
C CYS A 288 6.00 3.99 -19.68
N LEU A 289 7.29 4.13 -19.96
CA LEU A 289 7.87 3.66 -21.23
C LEU A 289 7.63 2.18 -21.45
N ILE A 290 7.80 1.35 -20.42
CA ILE A 290 7.57 -0.10 -20.52
C ILE A 290 6.07 -0.40 -20.69
N GLY A 291 5.23 0.23 -19.87
CA GLY A 291 3.78 0.03 -19.91
C GLY A 291 3.14 0.41 -21.24
N TYR A 292 3.76 1.32 -22.00
CA TYR A 292 3.35 1.73 -23.34
C TYR A 292 4.20 1.13 -24.48
N GLY A 293 5.05 0.14 -24.19
CA GLY A 293 5.56 -0.77 -25.20
C GLY A 293 7.06 -0.85 -25.40
N ALA A 294 7.87 -0.09 -24.65
CA ALA A 294 9.32 -0.26 -24.64
C ALA A 294 9.71 -1.60 -24.00
N SER A 295 10.59 -2.33 -24.65
CA SER A 295 11.17 -3.58 -24.14
C SER A 295 12.40 -3.31 -23.27
N ALA A 296 13.20 -2.29 -23.58
CA ALA A 296 14.30 -1.84 -22.73
C ALA A 296 14.54 -0.33 -22.90
N ILE A 297 15.28 0.26 -21.96
CA ILE A 297 15.57 1.69 -21.88
C ILE A 297 17.04 1.90 -21.52
N CYS A 298 17.74 2.71 -22.30
CA CYS A 298 19.06 3.26 -22.00
C CYS A 298 18.91 4.73 -21.58
N PRO A 299 19.00 5.05 -20.28
CA PRO A 299 18.77 6.40 -19.74
C PRO A 299 20.06 7.23 -19.75
N TYR A 300 20.61 7.49 -20.94
CA TYR A 300 22.01 7.93 -21.08
C TYR A 300 22.32 9.24 -20.34
N LEU A 301 21.40 10.22 -20.35
CA LEU A 301 21.62 11.50 -19.67
C LEU A 301 21.53 11.36 -18.15
N ALA A 302 20.73 10.43 -17.63
CA ALA A 302 20.67 10.15 -16.20
C ALA A 302 21.97 9.49 -15.70
N LEU A 303 22.55 8.57 -16.49
CA LEU A 303 23.85 7.96 -16.20
C LEU A 303 24.97 9.00 -16.24
N GLU A 304 24.98 9.87 -17.25
CA GLU A 304 25.92 10.99 -17.34
C GLU A 304 25.76 11.97 -16.16
N THR A 305 24.52 12.25 -15.75
CA THR A 305 24.23 13.06 -14.55
C THR A 305 24.82 12.43 -13.27
N CYS A 306 24.76 11.10 -13.14
CA CYS A 306 25.39 10.40 -12.01
C CYS A 306 26.91 10.57 -12.01
N ARG A 307 27.56 10.53 -13.18
CA ARG A 307 29.01 10.73 -13.32
C ARG A 307 29.41 12.14 -12.90
N GLN A 308 28.69 13.16 -13.40
CA GLN A 308 28.93 14.56 -13.05
C GLN A 308 28.70 14.85 -11.57
N TRP A 309 27.57 14.38 -11.01
CA TRP A 309 27.26 14.56 -9.59
C TRP A 309 28.38 14.01 -8.70
N ARG A 310 28.87 12.81 -9.02
CA ARG A 310 29.92 12.14 -8.25
C ARG A 310 31.24 12.93 -8.27
N LEU A 311 31.56 13.60 -9.37
CA LEU A 311 32.79 14.39 -9.49
C LEU A 311 32.66 15.82 -8.95
N SER A 312 31.46 16.28 -8.62
CA SER A 312 31.28 17.64 -8.10
C SER A 312 32.02 17.86 -6.77
N ASN A 313 32.63 19.05 -6.62
CA ASN A 313 33.36 19.44 -5.41
C ASN A 313 32.52 19.28 -4.13
N LYS A 314 31.22 19.60 -4.22
CA LYS A 314 30.27 19.45 -3.11
C LYS A 314 30.18 17.98 -2.68
N THR A 315 29.96 17.06 -3.62
CA THR A 315 29.81 15.62 -3.33
C THR A 315 31.10 15.03 -2.78
N VAL A 316 32.25 15.35 -3.38
CA VAL A 316 33.57 14.92 -2.89
C VAL A 316 33.81 15.36 -1.45
N ASN A 317 33.45 16.61 -1.11
CA ASN A 317 33.57 17.12 0.26
C ASN A 317 32.60 16.45 1.24
N LEU A 318 31.36 16.15 0.83
CA LEU A 318 30.40 15.43 1.67
C LEU A 318 30.87 14.01 1.99
N MET A 319 31.43 13.30 1.00
CA MET A 319 32.01 11.97 1.19
C MET A 319 33.25 12.03 2.08
N ARG A 320 34.17 12.97 1.84
CA ARG A 320 35.38 13.15 2.66
C ARG A 320 35.06 13.40 4.13
N ASN A 321 33.99 14.15 4.40
CA ASN A 321 33.56 14.50 5.75
C ASN A 321 32.59 13.46 6.37
N GLY A 322 32.38 12.30 5.75
CA GLY A 322 31.51 11.23 6.26
C GLY A 322 30.02 11.57 6.30
N LYS A 323 29.58 12.65 5.65
CA LYS A 323 28.15 13.05 5.59
C LYS A 323 27.34 12.25 4.56
N MET A 324 28.01 11.48 3.71
CA MET A 324 27.44 10.65 2.66
C MET A 324 28.32 9.41 2.45
N PRO A 325 27.76 8.26 2.04
CA PRO A 325 28.56 7.08 1.69
C PRO A 325 29.58 7.37 0.60
N THR A 326 30.79 6.84 0.74
CA THR A 326 31.80 6.87 -0.32
C THR A 326 31.44 5.88 -1.41
N VAL A 327 31.22 6.37 -2.64
CA VAL A 327 30.95 5.52 -3.82
C VAL A 327 31.94 5.86 -4.94
N THR A 328 32.18 4.96 -5.89
CA THR A 328 32.93 5.25 -7.14
C THR A 328 31.97 5.79 -8.21
N ILE A 329 32.51 6.22 -9.37
CA ILE A 329 31.70 6.68 -10.51
C ILE A 329 30.83 5.53 -11.07
N GLU A 330 31.41 4.34 -11.18
CA GLU A 330 30.72 3.13 -11.61
C GLU A 330 29.70 2.69 -10.57
N GLN A 331 30.04 2.76 -9.28
CA GLN A 331 29.11 2.40 -8.21
C GLN A 331 27.90 3.34 -8.14
N ALA A 332 28.09 4.64 -8.41
CA ALA A 332 26.98 5.60 -8.48
C ALA A 332 25.96 5.21 -9.57
N GLN A 333 26.43 4.82 -10.75
CA GLN A 333 25.58 4.35 -11.85
C GLN A 333 24.93 2.99 -11.52
N ARG A 334 25.67 2.04 -10.94
CA ARG A 334 25.12 0.75 -10.48
C ARG A 334 24.01 0.95 -9.44
N ASN A 335 24.22 1.85 -8.48
CA ASN A 335 23.24 2.20 -7.47
C ASN A 335 21.99 2.81 -8.11
N PHE A 336 22.16 3.76 -9.03
CA PHE A 336 21.04 4.33 -9.78
C PHE A 336 20.20 3.25 -10.47
N ILE A 337 20.84 2.36 -11.24
CA ILE A 337 20.14 1.24 -11.91
C ILE A 337 19.49 0.29 -10.90
N LYS A 338 20.16 -0.02 -9.77
CA LYS A 338 19.57 -0.83 -8.70
C LYS A 338 18.30 -0.19 -8.14
N ALA A 339 18.31 1.12 -7.90
CA ALA A 339 17.16 1.87 -7.42
C ALA A 339 15.99 1.82 -8.44
N VAL A 340 16.29 1.95 -9.74
CA VAL A 340 15.29 1.81 -10.80
C VAL A 340 14.69 0.41 -10.81
N LYS A 341 15.52 -0.65 -10.75
CA LYS A 341 15.06 -2.05 -10.74
C LYS A 341 14.13 -2.33 -9.56
N SER A 342 14.52 -1.92 -8.35
CA SER A 342 13.66 -2.04 -7.16
C SER A 342 12.38 -1.21 -7.29
N GLY A 343 12.46 -0.01 -7.87
CA GLY A 343 11.30 0.84 -8.12
C GLY A 343 10.32 0.24 -9.14
N LEU A 344 10.80 -0.42 -10.19
CA LEU A 344 9.96 -1.13 -11.16
C LEU A 344 9.23 -2.29 -10.49
N LEU A 345 9.94 -3.14 -9.75
CA LEU A 345 9.30 -4.23 -8.99
C LEU A 345 8.21 -3.69 -8.07
N LYS A 346 8.46 -2.59 -7.37
CA LYS A 346 7.44 -1.91 -6.55
C LYS A 346 6.24 -1.45 -7.37
N ILE A 347 6.43 -0.82 -8.53
CA ILE A 347 5.32 -0.33 -9.36
C ILE A 347 4.48 -1.50 -9.89
N LEU A 348 5.12 -2.58 -10.36
CA LEU A 348 4.44 -3.80 -10.80
C LEU A 348 3.62 -4.41 -9.66
N SER A 349 4.20 -4.49 -8.47
CA SER A 349 3.59 -5.14 -7.32
C SER A 349 2.34 -4.41 -6.82
N LYS A 350 2.20 -3.09 -7.07
CA LYS A 350 0.99 -2.32 -6.74
C LYS A 350 -0.29 -2.92 -7.34
N MET A 351 -0.19 -3.51 -8.53
CA MET A 351 -1.30 -4.18 -9.22
C MET A 351 -1.28 -5.71 -9.03
N GLY A 352 -0.36 -6.23 -8.23
CA GLY A 352 -0.17 -7.68 -8.07
C GLY A 352 0.48 -8.36 -9.27
N ILE A 353 1.21 -7.61 -10.11
CA ILE A 353 1.90 -8.16 -11.28
C ILE A 353 3.31 -8.62 -10.86
N SER A 354 3.66 -9.87 -11.16
CA SER A 354 5.00 -10.41 -10.83
C SER A 354 6.02 -10.25 -11.96
N LEU A 355 5.58 -10.31 -13.21
CA LEU A 355 6.48 -10.37 -14.38
C LEU A 355 6.41 -9.09 -15.21
N LEU A 356 7.57 -8.52 -15.52
CA LEU A 356 7.67 -7.35 -16.40
C LEU A 356 7.18 -7.64 -17.82
N SER A 357 7.33 -8.89 -18.29
CA SER A 357 6.82 -9.32 -19.59
C SER A 357 5.29 -9.19 -19.70
N SER A 358 4.57 -9.32 -18.59
CA SER A 358 3.11 -9.10 -18.51
C SER A 358 2.75 -7.62 -18.34
N TYR A 359 3.63 -6.83 -17.73
CA TYR A 359 3.44 -5.39 -17.56
C TYR A 359 3.68 -4.60 -18.86
N CYS A 360 4.60 -5.07 -19.71
CA CYS A 360 4.96 -4.41 -20.97
C CYS A 360 3.76 -4.33 -21.92
N GLY A 361 3.36 -3.10 -22.30
CA GLY A 361 2.18 -2.86 -23.14
C GLY A 361 0.83 -2.97 -22.43
N ALA A 362 0.79 -3.25 -21.13
CA ALA A 362 -0.45 -3.43 -20.37
C ALA A 362 -1.16 -2.12 -20.00
N GLN A 363 -0.49 -0.97 -20.13
CA GLN A 363 -1.05 0.36 -19.88
C GLN A 363 -1.69 0.49 -18.47
N ILE A 364 -0.95 0.12 -17.42
CA ILE A 364 -1.41 0.19 -16.01
C ILE A 364 -1.37 1.64 -15.48
N PHE A 365 -1.99 2.54 -16.22
CA PHE A 365 -2.01 3.98 -15.95
C PHE A 365 -3.38 4.57 -16.25
N GLU A 366 -3.67 5.68 -15.59
CA GLU A 366 -4.78 6.56 -15.91
C GLU A 366 -4.23 7.94 -16.30
N ILE A 367 -4.89 8.60 -17.25
CA ILE A 367 -4.45 9.87 -17.81
C ILE A 367 -5.33 11.00 -17.28
N TYR A 368 -4.70 12.06 -16.79
CA TYR A 368 -5.39 13.29 -16.37
C TYR A 368 -4.85 14.48 -17.16
N GLY A 369 -5.58 14.88 -18.21
CA GLY A 369 -5.29 16.13 -18.92
C GLY A 369 -4.73 15.97 -20.33
N LEU A 370 -4.87 14.81 -20.98
CA LEU A 370 -4.57 14.67 -22.41
C LEU A 370 -5.87 14.50 -23.20
N GLY A 371 -5.97 15.21 -24.31
CA GLY A 371 -7.11 15.14 -25.22
C GLY A 371 -7.16 13.79 -25.95
N GLN A 372 -8.37 13.43 -26.39
CA GLN A 372 -8.63 12.14 -27.03
C GLN A 372 -7.73 11.91 -28.25
N GLU A 373 -7.41 12.95 -29.03
CA GLU A 373 -6.50 12.82 -30.19
C GLU A 373 -5.08 12.35 -29.82
N VAL A 374 -4.55 12.74 -28.66
CA VAL A 374 -3.23 12.31 -28.17
C VAL A 374 -3.32 10.86 -27.68
N VAL A 375 -4.40 10.54 -26.96
CA VAL A 375 -4.66 9.20 -26.44
C VAL A 375 -4.82 8.19 -27.57
N ASP A 376 -5.64 8.49 -28.58
CA ASP A 376 -5.89 7.58 -29.70
C ASP A 376 -4.62 7.34 -30.54
N LEU A 377 -3.77 8.35 -30.69
CA LEU A 377 -2.52 8.24 -31.45
C LEU A 377 -1.51 7.30 -30.79
N ALA A 378 -1.33 7.39 -29.47
CA ALA A 378 -0.18 6.78 -28.79
C ALA A 378 -0.51 5.89 -27.58
N PHE A 379 -1.68 6.05 -26.98
CA PHE A 379 -2.06 5.46 -25.69
C PHE A 379 -3.46 4.84 -25.73
N CYS A 380 -3.84 4.30 -26.89
CA CYS A 380 -5.17 3.75 -27.13
C CYS A 380 -5.49 2.63 -26.11
N GLY A 381 -6.62 2.79 -25.41
CA GLY A 381 -7.07 1.92 -24.32
C GLY A 381 -6.93 2.54 -22.92
N SER A 382 -6.09 3.55 -22.75
CA SER A 382 -5.97 4.28 -21.48
C SER A 382 -7.17 5.18 -21.21
N VAL A 383 -7.57 5.26 -19.94
CA VAL A 383 -8.68 6.11 -19.49
C VAL A 383 -8.22 7.57 -19.38
N SER A 384 -8.96 8.50 -20.00
CA SER A 384 -8.74 9.96 -19.93
C SER A 384 -10.06 10.74 -19.85
N LYS A 385 -10.82 10.57 -18.76
CA LYS A 385 -12.22 11.03 -18.64
C LYS A 385 -12.42 12.55 -18.74
N ILE A 386 -11.38 13.34 -18.51
CA ILE A 386 -11.46 14.82 -18.44
C ILE A 386 -10.91 15.52 -19.69
N GLY A 387 -10.44 14.78 -20.69
CA GLY A 387 -9.77 15.37 -21.86
C GLY A 387 -8.56 16.24 -21.49
N GLY A 388 -8.18 17.17 -22.37
CA GLY A 388 -7.09 18.12 -22.12
C GLY A 388 -6.23 18.38 -23.35
N LEU A 389 -4.91 18.39 -23.18
CA LEU A 389 -3.95 18.87 -24.19
C LEU A 389 -4.13 18.21 -25.56
N THR A 390 -4.15 19.06 -26.59
CA THR A 390 -3.98 18.67 -28.00
C THR A 390 -2.51 18.38 -28.33
N LEU A 391 -2.23 17.76 -29.49
CA LEU A 391 -0.87 17.56 -29.98
C LEU A 391 -0.11 18.88 -30.16
N ASN A 392 -0.80 19.94 -30.59
CA ASN A 392 -0.19 21.27 -30.73
C ASN A 392 0.16 21.88 -29.36
N GLU A 393 -0.71 21.74 -28.38
CA GLU A 393 -0.45 22.20 -27.00
C GLU A 393 0.69 21.41 -26.35
N LEU A 394 0.72 20.09 -26.55
CA LEU A 394 1.83 19.24 -26.10
C LEU A 394 3.16 19.62 -26.79
N GLY A 395 3.10 19.97 -28.08
CA GLY A 395 4.24 20.53 -28.81
C GLY A 395 4.74 21.85 -28.20
N ARG A 396 3.83 22.73 -27.77
CA ARG A 396 4.17 24.01 -27.09
C ARG A 396 4.80 23.78 -25.73
N GLU A 397 4.25 22.85 -24.94
CA GLU A 397 4.82 22.49 -23.65
C GLU A 397 6.24 21.89 -23.81
N THR A 398 6.41 20.99 -24.77
CA THR A 398 7.73 20.43 -25.12
C THR A 398 8.73 21.52 -25.53
N LEU A 399 8.29 22.46 -26.38
CA LEU A 399 9.12 23.58 -26.82
C LEU A 399 9.52 24.51 -25.67
N SER A 400 8.71 24.61 -24.61
CA SER A 400 9.00 25.49 -23.48
C SER A 400 10.28 25.10 -22.73
N PHE A 401 10.58 23.80 -22.62
CA PHE A 401 11.85 23.31 -22.09
C PHE A 401 13.00 23.61 -23.06
N TRP A 402 12.77 23.36 -24.34
CA TRP A 402 13.76 23.59 -25.40
C TRP A 402 14.23 25.05 -25.42
N VAL A 403 13.30 26.01 -25.43
CA VAL A 403 13.60 27.46 -25.45
C VAL A 403 14.50 27.87 -24.28
N ARG A 404 14.27 27.30 -23.08
CA ARG A 404 15.07 27.61 -21.89
C ARG A 404 16.52 27.14 -22.00
N ALA A 405 16.76 26.02 -22.68
CA ALA A 405 18.10 25.49 -22.91
C ALA A 405 18.96 26.37 -23.84
N PHE A 406 18.32 27.20 -24.66
CA PHE A 406 18.98 28.12 -25.61
C PHE A 406 18.92 29.59 -25.21
N SER A 407 18.37 29.92 -24.03
CA SER A 407 18.33 31.30 -23.53
C SER A 407 19.58 31.64 -22.70
N GLU A 408 20.17 32.82 -22.96
CA GLU A 408 21.42 33.26 -22.33
C GLU A 408 21.31 33.43 -20.80
N ASP A 409 20.13 33.85 -20.30
CA ASP A 409 19.90 34.10 -18.86
C ASP A 409 19.70 32.81 -18.04
N THR A 410 19.22 31.73 -18.66
CA THR A 410 18.94 30.45 -18.00
C THR A 410 20.08 29.45 -18.10
N ALA A 411 21.08 29.65 -18.97
CA ALA A 411 22.15 28.70 -19.27
C ALA A 411 23.13 28.37 -18.11
N LYS A 412 22.97 28.94 -16.91
CA LYS A 412 23.95 28.80 -15.80
C LYS A 412 23.58 27.81 -14.69
N ARG A 413 22.30 27.41 -14.57
CA ARG A 413 21.84 26.40 -13.59
C ARG A 413 20.48 25.82 -13.95
N LEU A 414 20.17 24.63 -13.43
CA LEU A 414 18.82 24.07 -13.52
C LEU A 414 17.83 24.91 -12.72
N GLU A 415 16.64 25.11 -13.27
CA GLU A 415 15.54 25.76 -12.57
C GLU A 415 15.05 24.85 -11.44
N ASN A 416 14.62 25.47 -10.34
CA ASN A 416 13.95 24.77 -9.25
C ASN A 416 12.47 25.15 -9.31
N PHE A 417 11.64 24.24 -9.82
CA PHE A 417 10.22 24.50 -9.96
C PHE A 417 9.48 24.51 -8.63
N GLY A 418 10.00 23.88 -7.57
CA GLY A 418 9.30 23.74 -6.31
C GLY A 418 8.16 22.72 -6.41
N PHE A 419 8.35 21.63 -7.16
CA PHE A 419 7.34 20.57 -7.27
C PHE A 419 7.29 19.69 -6.02
N ILE A 420 8.42 19.44 -5.35
CA ILE A 420 8.48 18.56 -4.17
C ILE A 420 8.42 19.39 -2.88
N GLN A 421 9.17 20.50 -2.84
CA GLN A 421 9.18 21.43 -1.72
C GLN A 421 8.75 22.83 -2.14
N SER A 422 7.80 23.39 -1.39
CA SER A 422 7.34 24.76 -1.57
C SER A 422 8.49 25.76 -1.46
N ARG A 423 8.59 26.63 -2.46
CA ARG A 423 9.60 27.72 -2.54
C ARG A 423 8.98 29.01 -3.05
N PRO A 424 9.47 30.18 -2.60
CA PRO A 424 9.09 31.45 -3.21
C PRO A 424 9.37 31.46 -4.72
N GLY A 425 8.36 31.82 -5.52
CA GLY A 425 8.44 31.84 -7.00
C GLY A 425 8.31 30.48 -7.70
N GLY A 426 8.25 29.39 -6.94
CA GLY A 426 8.03 28.03 -7.45
C GLY A 426 6.56 27.76 -7.79
N GLU A 427 6.24 26.48 -7.89
CA GLU A 427 4.90 25.95 -8.07
C GLU A 427 4.04 26.24 -6.84
N PHE A 428 2.75 26.43 -7.07
CA PHE A 428 1.81 26.63 -5.98
C PHE A 428 1.70 25.36 -5.13
N HIS A 429 1.65 25.54 -3.82
CA HIS A 429 1.31 24.47 -2.88
C HIS A 429 0.09 24.91 -2.05
N ALA A 430 -0.94 24.08 -2.07
CA ALA A 430 -2.15 24.34 -1.30
C ALA A 430 -1.89 24.31 0.22
N ASN A 431 -0.91 23.55 0.70
CA ASN A 431 -0.40 23.68 2.06
C ASN A 431 0.93 24.44 2.07
N ASN A 432 0.85 25.73 2.35
CA ASN A 432 2.00 26.62 2.42
C ASN A 432 2.11 27.31 3.81
N PRO A 433 3.29 27.89 4.13
CA PRO A 433 3.52 28.52 5.43
C PRO A 433 2.60 29.71 5.74
N GLU A 434 2.17 30.46 4.72
CA GLU A 434 1.28 31.62 4.89
C GLU A 434 -0.13 31.17 5.28
N MET A 435 -0.70 30.21 4.56
CA MET A 435 -1.98 29.58 4.89
C MET A 435 -1.99 29.06 6.33
N SER A 436 -0.92 28.36 6.74
CA SER A 436 -0.80 27.82 8.10
C SER A 436 -0.81 28.91 9.17
N LYS A 437 -0.11 30.03 8.94
CA LYS A 437 -0.08 31.19 9.86
C LYS A 437 -1.44 31.87 9.97
N LEU A 438 -2.12 32.09 8.85
CA LEU A 438 -3.46 32.69 8.83
C LEU A 438 -4.46 31.84 9.61
N LEU A 439 -4.43 30.52 9.39
CA LEU A 439 -5.28 29.58 10.11
C LEU A 439 -4.97 29.58 11.61
N HIS A 440 -3.70 29.50 12.02
CA HIS A 440 -3.30 29.56 13.44
C HIS A 440 -3.78 30.84 14.13
N LYS A 441 -3.74 31.97 13.44
CA LYS A 441 -4.24 33.23 13.98
C LYS A 441 -5.75 33.15 14.24
N ALA A 442 -6.52 32.70 13.24
CA ALA A 442 -7.97 32.60 13.34
C ALA A 442 -8.43 31.71 14.51
N ILE A 443 -7.84 30.51 14.65
CA ILE A 443 -8.28 29.53 15.64
C ILE A 443 -7.88 29.89 17.07
N ARG A 444 -6.69 30.51 17.26
CA ARG A 444 -6.17 30.88 18.59
C ARG A 444 -6.82 32.15 19.13
N GLU A 445 -7.06 33.13 18.26
CA GLU A 445 -7.73 34.38 18.63
C GLU A 445 -9.27 34.24 18.65
N LYS A 446 -9.81 33.11 18.17
CA LYS A 446 -11.25 32.88 17.96
C LYS A 446 -11.89 34.04 17.17
N SER A 447 -11.24 34.43 16.07
CA SER A 447 -11.60 35.64 15.31
C SER A 447 -12.19 35.31 13.95
N ASP A 448 -13.48 35.60 13.76
CA ASP A 448 -14.18 35.49 12.47
C ASP A 448 -13.50 36.32 11.37
N ASN A 449 -13.00 37.52 11.72
CA ASN A 449 -12.28 38.38 10.79
C ASN A 449 -10.98 37.73 10.31
N ALA A 450 -10.21 37.13 11.22
CA ALA A 450 -9.00 36.41 10.83
C ALA A 450 -9.32 35.16 9.99
N TYR A 451 -10.42 34.45 10.28
CA TYR A 451 -10.87 33.31 9.45
C TYR A 451 -11.32 33.78 8.06
N THR A 452 -11.97 34.94 7.95
CA THR A 452 -12.34 35.54 6.67
C THR A 452 -11.10 35.83 5.80
N ILE A 453 -10.01 36.32 6.40
CA ILE A 453 -8.74 36.51 5.68
C ILE A 453 -8.16 35.17 5.21
N TYR A 454 -8.25 34.12 6.03
CA TYR A 454 -7.87 32.76 5.63
C TYR A 454 -8.70 32.26 4.42
N GLN A 455 -10.01 32.47 4.44
CA GLN A 455 -10.90 32.12 3.33
C GLN A 455 -10.55 32.90 2.05
N GLN A 456 -10.26 34.20 2.16
CA GLN A 456 -9.82 35.03 1.03
C GLN A 456 -8.50 34.54 0.43
N HIS A 457 -7.54 34.10 1.27
CA HIS A 457 -6.30 33.49 0.81
C HIS A 457 -6.58 32.19 0.03
N LEU A 458 -7.51 31.34 0.50
CA LEU A 458 -7.91 30.14 -0.22
C LEU A 458 -8.68 30.45 -1.52
N ALA A 459 -9.47 31.53 -1.57
CA ALA A 459 -10.27 31.89 -2.73
C ALA A 459 -9.46 32.57 -3.85
N SER A 460 -8.35 33.24 -3.50
CA SER A 460 -7.49 33.99 -4.44
C SER A 460 -6.36 33.16 -5.04
N ARG A 461 -6.25 31.88 -4.67
CA ARG A 461 -5.21 30.96 -5.16
C ARG A 461 -5.43 30.59 -6.64
N PRO A 462 -4.38 30.15 -7.36
CA PRO A 462 -4.54 29.60 -8.70
C PRO A 462 -5.36 28.30 -8.68
N VAL A 463 -5.89 27.93 -9.85
CA VAL A 463 -6.50 26.62 -10.07
C VAL A 463 -5.48 25.53 -9.73
N ASN A 464 -5.88 24.60 -8.87
CA ASN A 464 -5.02 23.56 -8.33
C ASN A 464 -5.63 22.16 -8.55
N VAL A 465 -6.93 22.03 -8.32
CA VAL A 465 -7.68 20.76 -8.33
C VAL A 465 -8.92 20.89 -9.21
N LEU A 466 -9.49 19.76 -9.64
CA LEU A 466 -10.63 19.76 -10.58
C LEU A 466 -11.84 20.53 -10.03
N ARG A 467 -12.10 20.44 -8.73
CA ARG A 467 -13.21 21.18 -8.10
C ARG A 467 -13.08 22.70 -8.15
N ASP A 468 -11.89 23.24 -8.45
CA ASP A 468 -11.72 24.69 -8.65
C ASP A 468 -12.39 25.19 -9.93
N LEU A 469 -12.59 24.29 -10.90
CA LEU A 469 -13.21 24.57 -12.20
C LEU A 469 -14.74 24.56 -12.14
N VAL A 470 -15.33 24.27 -10.98
CA VAL A 470 -16.78 24.29 -10.78
C VAL A 470 -17.18 25.26 -9.67
N GLU A 471 -18.42 25.73 -9.72
CA GLU A 471 -19.07 26.53 -8.70
C GLU A 471 -20.43 25.96 -8.35
N LEU A 472 -20.92 26.31 -7.16
CA LEU A 472 -22.28 26.03 -6.73
C LEU A 472 -23.19 27.19 -7.15
N LYS A 473 -24.23 26.88 -7.91
CA LYS A 473 -25.29 27.82 -8.30
C LYS A 473 -26.65 27.21 -8.06
N SER A 474 -27.56 28.02 -7.54
CA SER A 474 -28.94 27.64 -7.24
C SER A 474 -29.89 28.67 -7.82
N GLU A 475 -31.01 28.21 -8.36
CA GLU A 475 -32.12 29.06 -8.81
C GLU A 475 -33.07 29.42 -7.66
N ARG A 476 -32.83 28.92 -6.44
CA ARG A 476 -33.63 29.24 -5.26
C ARG A 476 -33.25 30.60 -4.69
N THR A 477 -34.21 31.29 -4.10
CA THR A 477 -33.95 32.51 -3.34
C THR A 477 -33.14 32.21 -2.08
N PRO A 478 -32.09 32.99 -1.76
CA PRO A 478 -31.37 32.87 -0.50
C PRO A 478 -32.31 32.96 0.70
N ILE A 479 -31.99 32.23 1.77
CA ILE A 479 -32.75 32.20 3.03
C ILE A 479 -31.94 32.81 4.18
N PRO A 480 -32.59 33.25 5.28
CA PRO A 480 -31.86 33.65 6.48
C PRO A 480 -31.06 32.49 7.07
N ILE A 481 -29.80 32.74 7.47
CA ILE A 481 -28.91 31.71 8.06
C ILE A 481 -29.50 31.03 9.30
N GLY A 482 -30.38 31.72 10.05
CA GLY A 482 -31.08 31.16 11.20
C GLY A 482 -32.07 30.02 10.87
N LYS A 483 -32.43 29.84 9.59
CA LYS A 483 -33.22 28.69 9.12
C LYS A 483 -32.36 27.47 8.79
N VAL A 484 -31.05 27.65 8.60
CA VAL A 484 -30.13 26.57 8.28
C VAL A 484 -29.81 25.78 9.54
N GLU A 485 -29.68 24.46 9.43
CA GLU A 485 -29.28 23.57 10.51
C GLU A 485 -28.03 24.11 11.27
N PRO A 486 -27.94 23.88 12.60
CA PRO A 486 -26.88 24.46 13.40
C PRO A 486 -25.52 23.85 13.06
N ALA A 487 -24.44 24.60 13.30
CA ALA A 487 -23.07 24.14 13.03
C ALA A 487 -22.74 22.85 13.79
N THR A 488 -23.30 22.67 14.99
CA THR A 488 -23.17 21.47 15.81
C THR A 488 -23.73 20.20 15.14
N SER A 489 -24.73 20.31 14.27
CA SER A 489 -25.26 19.19 13.47
C SER A 489 -24.34 18.84 12.30
N ILE A 490 -23.76 19.87 11.66
CA ILE A 490 -22.88 19.70 10.49
C ILE A 490 -21.57 19.02 10.88
N VAL A 491 -20.97 19.40 12.01
CA VAL A 491 -19.67 18.85 12.46
C VAL A 491 -19.70 17.35 12.80
N GLU A 492 -20.88 16.76 13.06
CA GLU A 492 -21.03 15.30 13.26
C GLU A 492 -20.70 14.49 11.99
N ARG A 493 -20.71 15.15 10.82
CA ARG A 493 -20.29 14.57 9.52
C ARG A 493 -18.78 14.66 9.30
N PHE A 494 -18.06 15.39 10.17
CA PHE A 494 -16.63 15.56 10.04
C PHE A 494 -15.88 14.44 10.73
N CYS A 495 -14.89 13.93 10.00
CA CYS A 495 -13.99 12.89 10.47
C CYS A 495 -12.55 13.41 10.38
N THR A 496 -11.67 12.96 11.27
CA THR A 496 -10.23 13.06 11.01
C THR A 496 -9.71 11.75 10.44
N GLY A 497 -8.82 11.85 9.45
CA GLY A 497 -8.26 10.67 8.79
C GLY A 497 -7.39 9.83 9.73
N GLY A 498 -7.31 8.51 9.50
CA GLY A 498 -6.48 7.60 10.29
C GLY A 498 -4.98 7.90 10.17
N MET A 499 -4.44 8.63 11.15
CA MET A 499 -3.03 9.03 11.22
C MET A 499 -2.37 8.30 12.37
N SER A 500 -1.57 7.27 12.07
CA SER A 500 -1.09 6.35 13.11
C SER A 500 -0.32 7.03 14.25
N LEU A 501 -0.61 6.61 15.48
CA LEU A 501 0.31 6.78 16.60
C LEU A 501 1.68 6.14 16.25
N GLY A 502 2.73 6.96 16.26
CA GLY A 502 4.05 6.62 15.72
C GLY A 502 4.44 7.53 14.54
N ALA A 503 3.54 7.71 13.57
CA ALA A 503 3.72 8.72 12.52
C ALA A 503 3.57 10.12 13.10
N ILE A 504 2.52 10.34 13.91
CA ILE A 504 2.34 11.52 14.75
C ILE A 504 2.64 11.20 16.21
N SER A 505 2.94 12.22 16.99
CA SER A 505 3.16 12.12 18.44
C SER A 505 1.86 11.80 19.17
N ARG A 506 1.98 11.27 20.39
CA ARG A 506 0.81 10.99 21.22
C ARG A 506 0.04 12.26 21.56
N GLU A 507 0.75 13.36 21.76
CA GLU A 507 0.17 14.66 22.06
C GLU A 507 -0.74 15.14 20.93
N THR A 508 -0.29 15.06 19.67
CA THR A 508 -1.12 15.40 18.51
C THR A 508 -2.29 14.43 18.34
N HIS A 509 -2.02 13.13 18.46
CA HIS A 509 -3.03 12.10 18.22
C HIS A 509 -4.19 12.18 19.21
N GLU A 510 -3.87 12.30 20.50
CA GLU A 510 -4.87 12.38 21.58
C GLU A 510 -5.61 13.72 21.57
N ALA A 511 -4.92 14.84 21.27
CA ALA A 511 -5.58 16.14 21.15
C ALA A 511 -6.62 16.18 20.02
N ILE A 512 -6.32 15.53 18.88
CA ILE A 512 -7.28 15.37 17.79
C ILE A 512 -8.48 14.53 18.24
N ALA A 513 -8.24 13.41 18.93
CA ALA A 513 -9.33 12.55 19.38
C ALA A 513 -10.30 13.28 20.32
N ILE A 514 -9.76 13.99 21.32
CA ILE A 514 -10.56 14.78 22.26
C ILE A 514 -11.37 15.86 21.52
N ALA A 515 -10.76 16.57 20.57
CA ALA A 515 -11.45 17.60 19.80
C ALA A 515 -12.65 17.05 19.01
N MET A 516 -12.48 15.89 18.36
CA MET A 516 -13.56 15.26 17.59
C MET A 516 -14.69 14.78 18.51
N ASN A 517 -14.35 14.17 19.65
CA ASN A 517 -15.33 13.68 20.61
C ASN A 517 -16.14 14.83 21.22
N ARG A 518 -15.52 16.00 21.46
CA ARG A 518 -16.22 17.21 21.95
C ARG A 518 -17.29 17.74 20.98
N ILE A 519 -17.13 17.52 19.68
CA ILE A 519 -18.04 18.05 18.65
C ILE A 519 -18.98 16.98 18.08
N GLY A 520 -18.98 15.76 18.62
CA GLY A 520 -19.75 14.63 18.06
C GLY A 520 -19.26 14.15 16.69
N GLY A 521 -18.09 14.64 16.24
CA GLY A 521 -17.41 14.13 15.05
C GLY A 521 -16.57 12.91 15.39
N LYS A 522 -15.85 12.35 14.41
CA LYS A 522 -15.14 11.08 14.59
C LYS A 522 -13.64 11.21 14.32
N SER A 523 -12.81 10.80 15.27
CA SER A 523 -11.37 10.61 15.04
C SER A 523 -11.05 9.15 14.71
N ASN A 524 -9.91 8.92 14.06
CA ASN A 524 -9.48 7.60 13.62
C ASN A 524 -8.07 7.27 14.14
N SER A 525 -7.89 6.07 14.71
CA SER A 525 -6.64 5.60 15.32
C SER A 525 -5.46 5.46 14.35
N GLY A 526 -5.76 5.33 13.05
CA GLY A 526 -4.80 4.87 12.05
C GLY A 526 -4.23 3.48 12.35
N GLU A 527 -3.22 3.10 11.59
CA GLU A 527 -2.62 1.74 11.56
C GLU A 527 -1.68 1.42 12.75
N GLY A 528 -1.71 2.21 13.83
CA GLY A 528 -0.68 2.20 14.86
C GLY A 528 -1.02 1.48 16.16
N GLY A 529 -2.25 0.98 16.29
CA GLY A 529 -2.84 0.62 17.59
C GLY A 529 -3.27 1.85 18.39
N GLU A 530 -3.85 1.60 19.56
CA GLU A 530 -4.27 2.65 20.49
C GLU A 530 -4.02 2.23 21.93
N ASP A 531 -3.55 3.17 22.76
CA ASP A 531 -3.27 2.92 24.18
C ASP A 531 -4.59 2.80 24.98
N PRO A 532 -4.80 1.69 25.72
CA PRO A 532 -6.01 1.46 26.52
C PRO A 532 -6.35 2.58 27.51
N ILE A 533 -5.35 3.34 27.99
CA ILE A 533 -5.56 4.47 28.92
C ILE A 533 -6.51 5.54 28.34
N ARG A 534 -6.69 5.55 27.01
CA ARG A 534 -7.49 6.55 26.29
C ARG A 534 -8.99 6.24 26.28
N TRP A 535 -9.42 5.02 26.63
CA TRP A 535 -10.81 4.59 26.40
C TRP A 535 -11.79 5.06 27.46
N SER A 536 -11.29 5.48 28.63
CA SER A 536 -12.11 6.00 29.71
C SER A 536 -12.21 7.54 29.66
N PRO A 537 -13.37 8.13 30.01
CA PRO A 537 -13.48 9.57 30.22
C PRO A 537 -12.58 10.05 31.36
N LEU A 538 -12.01 11.26 31.21
CA LEU A 538 -11.20 11.91 32.23
C LEU A 538 -12.09 12.48 33.35
N THR A 539 -11.73 12.16 34.60
CA THR A 539 -12.41 12.66 35.81
C THR A 539 -11.46 13.41 36.74
N ASP A 540 -10.20 13.55 36.35
CA ASP A 540 -9.09 14.07 37.15
C ASP A 540 -8.54 15.40 36.60
N VAL A 541 -9.37 16.15 35.87
CA VAL A 541 -8.94 17.40 35.24
C VAL A 541 -8.99 18.56 36.23
N VAL A 542 -7.83 19.20 36.45
CA VAL A 542 -7.65 20.42 37.25
C VAL A 542 -6.86 21.44 36.45
N ASP A 543 -7.36 22.68 36.36
CA ASP A 543 -6.75 23.79 35.60
C ASP A 543 -6.38 23.46 34.14
N GLY A 544 -7.15 22.56 33.52
CA GLY A 544 -6.94 22.12 32.13
C GLY A 544 -5.87 21.04 31.94
N TYR A 545 -5.41 20.41 33.03
CA TYR A 545 -4.45 19.32 33.05
C TYR A 545 -5.04 18.07 33.74
N SER A 546 -4.63 16.89 33.30
CA SER A 546 -5.03 15.60 33.87
C SER A 546 -3.78 14.84 34.30
N ALA A 547 -3.83 14.15 35.45
CA ALA A 547 -2.75 13.27 35.86
C ALA A 547 -2.65 12.03 34.96
N THR A 548 -3.78 11.60 34.39
CA THR A 548 -3.89 10.49 33.44
C THR A 548 -3.19 10.80 32.11
N LEU A 549 -3.35 12.02 31.59
CA LEU A 549 -2.73 12.49 30.33
C LEU A 549 -1.93 13.79 30.56
N PRO A 550 -0.79 13.74 31.28
CA PRO A 550 -0.10 14.92 31.78
C PRO A 550 0.61 15.75 30.69
N HIS A 551 0.81 15.18 29.50
CA HIS A 551 1.41 15.84 28.34
C HIS A 551 0.42 16.68 27.53
N LEU A 552 -0.88 16.65 27.84
CA LEU A 552 -1.91 17.44 27.18
C LEU A 552 -2.30 18.70 27.98
N LYS A 553 -2.89 19.67 27.28
CA LYS A 553 -3.33 20.96 27.83
C LYS A 553 -4.73 21.30 27.34
N GLY A 554 -5.45 22.13 28.11
CA GLY A 554 -6.78 22.61 27.74
C GLY A 554 -7.86 21.53 27.82
N LEU A 555 -7.69 20.58 28.73
CA LEU A 555 -8.61 19.48 29.00
C LEU A 555 -9.81 19.94 29.85
N GLN A 556 -10.88 19.15 29.87
CA GLN A 556 -12.04 19.30 30.76
C GLN A 556 -12.53 17.92 31.24
N ASN A 557 -13.15 17.86 32.42
CA ASN A 557 -13.76 16.63 32.90
C ASN A 557 -14.84 16.14 31.91
N GLY A 558 -14.85 14.84 31.64
CA GLY A 558 -15.68 14.22 30.60
C GLY A 558 -15.01 14.11 29.22
N ASP A 559 -13.85 14.74 29.00
CA ASP A 559 -13.07 14.49 27.79
C ASP A 559 -12.69 13.01 27.70
N THR A 560 -12.76 12.43 26.50
CA THR A 560 -12.19 11.12 26.21
C THR A 560 -11.23 11.22 25.04
N ALA A 561 -10.08 10.57 25.17
CA ALA A 561 -9.08 10.51 24.12
C ALA A 561 -9.29 9.29 23.21
N THR A 562 -10.38 8.54 23.33
CA THR A 562 -10.66 7.38 22.47
C THR A 562 -10.84 7.80 21.02
N SER A 563 -10.32 7.01 20.07
CA SER A 563 -10.70 7.20 18.66
C SER A 563 -11.98 6.42 18.38
N ALA A 564 -13.03 7.12 17.92
CA ALA A 564 -14.30 6.49 17.57
C ALA A 564 -14.15 5.45 16.43
N ILE A 565 -13.28 5.76 15.46
CA ILE A 565 -12.91 4.86 14.38
C ILE A 565 -11.59 4.17 14.71
N LYS A 566 -11.55 2.85 14.62
CA LYS A 566 -10.34 2.05 14.83
C LYS A 566 -9.95 1.31 13.55
N GLN A 567 -8.71 1.47 13.12
CA GLN A 567 -8.28 0.98 11.82
C GLN A 567 -7.67 -0.43 11.91
N VAL A 568 -8.08 -1.30 11.00
CA VAL A 568 -7.48 -2.61 10.72
C VAL A 568 -6.75 -2.48 9.38
N ALA A 569 -5.42 -2.52 9.44
CA ALA A 569 -4.53 -2.45 8.27
C ALA A 569 -3.67 -3.72 8.15
N SER A 570 -3.00 -3.93 7.02
CA SER A 570 -2.21 -5.13 6.70
C SER A 570 -1.17 -5.55 7.76
N GLY A 571 -0.61 -4.61 8.52
CA GLY A 571 0.33 -4.93 9.61
C GLY A 571 -0.32 -5.52 10.87
N ARG A 572 -1.64 -5.39 11.03
CA ARG A 572 -2.41 -5.73 12.25
C ARG A 572 -1.80 -5.19 13.55
N PHE A 573 -1.08 -4.07 13.47
CA PHE A 573 -0.43 -3.47 14.63
C PHE A 573 -1.47 -2.95 15.62
N GLY A 574 -1.37 -3.42 16.86
CA GLY A 574 -2.26 -3.04 17.96
C GLY A 574 -3.73 -3.42 17.74
N VAL A 575 -4.01 -4.36 16.81
CA VAL A 575 -5.34 -4.92 16.62
C VAL A 575 -5.51 -6.08 17.60
N THR A 576 -6.23 -5.84 18.68
CA THR A 576 -6.59 -6.85 19.69
C THR A 576 -8.11 -6.92 19.87
N PRO A 577 -8.65 -7.98 20.51
CA PRO A 577 -10.08 -8.06 20.81
C PRO A 577 -10.59 -6.81 21.55
N THR A 578 -9.90 -6.36 22.58
CA THR A 578 -10.28 -5.18 23.37
C THR A 578 -10.19 -3.89 22.55
N PHE A 579 -9.21 -3.78 21.66
CA PHE A 579 -9.16 -2.67 20.70
C PHE A 579 -10.44 -2.65 19.85
N LEU A 580 -10.82 -3.77 19.24
CA LEU A 580 -11.97 -3.86 18.32
C LEU A 580 -13.32 -3.60 19.01
N VAL A 581 -13.55 -4.11 20.23
CA VAL A 581 -14.82 -3.93 20.97
C VAL A 581 -14.99 -2.53 21.59
N ASN A 582 -13.94 -1.70 21.57
CA ASN A 582 -13.98 -0.30 21.96
C ASN A 582 -14.10 0.66 20.76
N ALA A 583 -14.38 0.13 19.56
CA ALA A 583 -14.69 0.92 18.37
C ALA A 583 -16.19 1.22 18.27
N GLU A 584 -16.53 2.42 17.82
CA GLU A 584 -17.86 2.72 17.26
C GLU A 584 -17.91 2.37 15.77
N GLN A 585 -16.77 2.50 15.08
CA GLN A 585 -16.58 2.08 13.71
C GLN A 585 -15.22 1.43 13.51
N ILE A 586 -15.12 0.40 12.68
CA ILE A 586 -13.87 -0.29 12.37
C ILE A 586 -13.54 -0.05 10.89
N GLU A 587 -12.38 0.53 10.60
CA GLU A 587 -11.97 0.84 9.22
C GLU A 587 -10.98 -0.20 8.69
N ILE A 588 -11.40 -0.96 7.68
CA ILE A 588 -10.51 -1.78 6.84
C ILE A 588 -9.77 -0.84 5.88
N LYS A 589 -8.46 -0.68 6.10
CA LYS A 589 -7.62 0.16 5.26
C LYS A 589 -7.02 -0.65 4.10
N ILE A 590 -7.69 -0.62 2.94
CA ILE A 590 -7.15 -1.21 1.71
C ILE A 590 -6.00 -0.36 1.17
N ALA A 591 -6.18 0.97 1.10
CA ALA A 591 -5.17 1.87 0.55
C ALA A 591 -5.21 3.28 1.16
N GLN A 592 -4.22 4.11 0.82
CA GLN A 592 -4.20 5.55 1.12
C GLN A 592 -3.64 6.35 -0.07
N GLY A 593 -4.13 7.57 -0.29
CA GLY A 593 -3.82 8.36 -1.49
C GLY A 593 -2.33 8.62 -1.75
N ALA A 594 -1.52 8.78 -0.71
CA ALA A 594 -0.09 9.06 -0.85
C ALA A 594 0.78 7.86 -1.29
N LYS A 595 0.23 6.64 -1.25
CA LYS A 595 0.90 5.38 -1.61
C LYS A 595 -0.07 4.22 -1.78
N PRO A 596 -0.99 4.31 -2.75
CA PRO A 596 -1.87 3.20 -3.03
C PRO A 596 -1.07 2.02 -3.64
N GLY A 597 -1.53 0.80 -3.40
CA GLY A 597 -0.83 -0.44 -3.76
C GLY A 597 0.41 -0.76 -2.90
N GLU A 598 0.62 -0.06 -1.79
CA GLU A 598 1.76 -0.25 -0.88
C GLU A 598 1.31 -0.25 0.60
N GLY A 599 2.16 -0.81 1.47
CA GLY A 599 1.91 -0.86 2.91
C GLY A 599 2.28 0.42 3.69
N GLY A 600 1.81 0.45 4.95
CA GLY A 600 2.24 1.41 5.97
C GLY A 600 3.76 1.43 6.16
N GLN A 601 4.34 2.60 6.46
CA GLN A 601 5.79 2.75 6.66
C GLN A 601 6.05 3.59 7.90
N LEU A 602 6.79 3.03 8.86
CA LEU A 602 7.29 3.74 10.01
C LEU A 602 8.81 3.53 10.14
N PRO A 603 9.62 4.59 9.94
CA PRO A 603 11.07 4.50 10.09
C PRO A 603 11.47 4.01 11.47
N GLY A 604 12.48 3.14 11.56
CA GLY A 604 12.90 2.49 12.81
C GLY A 604 13.26 3.48 13.94
N LYS A 605 13.84 4.63 13.60
CA LYS A 605 14.10 5.73 14.56
C LYS A 605 12.85 6.32 15.22
N LYS A 606 11.65 6.06 14.70
CA LYS A 606 10.36 6.44 15.30
C LYS A 606 9.72 5.28 16.07
N VAL A 607 10.27 4.07 16.00
CA VAL A 607 9.82 2.92 16.76
C VAL A 607 10.48 2.97 18.14
N SER A 608 10.00 3.91 18.96
CA SER A 608 10.41 4.02 20.37
C SER A 608 9.92 2.80 21.15
N ALA A 609 10.41 2.62 22.38
CA ALA A 609 9.92 1.55 23.25
C ALA A 609 8.40 1.58 23.46
N TYR A 610 7.82 2.78 23.56
CA TYR A 610 6.37 2.98 23.64
C TYR A 610 5.64 2.47 22.39
N ILE A 611 6.10 2.85 21.21
CA ILE A 611 5.50 2.40 19.94
C ILE A 611 5.70 0.90 19.73
N ALA A 612 6.88 0.38 20.05
CA ALA A 612 7.19 -1.03 19.93
C ALA A 612 6.23 -1.89 20.77
N ARG A 613 5.98 -1.48 22.02
CA ARG A 613 5.01 -2.11 22.93
C ARG A 613 3.60 -2.11 22.36
N LEU A 614 3.08 -0.95 21.95
CA LEU A 614 1.72 -0.85 21.38
C LEU A 614 1.51 -1.74 20.15
N ARG A 615 2.58 -1.94 19.37
CA ARG A 615 2.54 -2.69 18.11
C ARG A 615 2.99 -4.14 18.25
N ASN A 616 3.33 -4.61 19.46
CA ASN A 616 3.95 -5.92 19.70
C ASN A 616 5.10 -6.20 18.70
N SER A 617 6.05 -5.26 18.66
CA SER A 617 7.18 -5.22 17.74
C SER A 617 8.49 -4.86 18.48
N LYS A 618 9.59 -4.72 17.75
CA LYS A 618 10.92 -4.50 18.33
C LYS A 618 11.37 -3.04 18.25
N PRO A 619 11.85 -2.42 19.35
CA PRO A 619 12.35 -1.05 19.34
C PRO A 619 13.45 -0.83 18.29
N GLY A 620 13.43 0.32 17.61
CA GLY A 620 14.44 0.69 16.61
C GLY A 620 14.33 -0.01 15.25
N VAL A 621 13.52 -1.07 15.13
CA VAL A 621 13.34 -1.81 13.87
C VAL A 621 12.33 -1.08 12.98
N PRO A 622 12.62 -0.83 11.70
CA PRO A 622 11.66 -0.21 10.78
C PRO A 622 10.46 -1.12 10.53
N LEU A 623 9.26 -0.55 10.56
CA LEU A 623 8.02 -1.28 10.28
C LEU A 623 7.53 -0.90 8.88
N ILE A 624 7.76 -1.80 7.92
CA ILE A 624 7.14 -1.77 6.59
C ILE A 624 6.06 -2.83 6.63
N SER A 625 4.80 -2.40 6.52
CA SER A 625 3.67 -3.33 6.51
C SER A 625 3.61 -4.02 5.16
N PRO A 626 3.05 -5.25 5.07
CA PRO A 626 2.77 -5.88 3.78
C PRO A 626 1.88 -4.95 2.93
N PRO A 627 2.07 -4.88 1.60
CA PRO A 627 1.15 -4.18 0.71
C PRO A 627 -0.28 -4.73 0.77
N PRO A 628 -0.52 -6.06 0.68
CA PRO A 628 -1.85 -6.60 0.82
C PRO A 628 -2.23 -6.87 2.28
N HIS A 629 -3.53 -6.93 2.53
CA HIS A 629 -4.07 -7.72 3.63
C HIS A 629 -3.93 -9.20 3.26
N HIS A 630 -3.24 -10.01 4.06
CA HIS A 630 -3.04 -11.44 3.74
C HIS A 630 -4.32 -12.29 3.93
N ASP A 631 -5.41 -11.67 4.38
CA ASP A 631 -6.77 -12.20 4.48
C ASP A 631 -7.75 -11.48 3.54
N ILE A 632 -7.25 -10.75 2.53
CA ILE A 632 -8.06 -10.13 1.46
C ILE A 632 -7.33 -10.29 0.12
N TYR A 633 -7.60 -11.40 -0.58
CA TYR A 633 -7.10 -11.65 -1.94
C TYR A 633 -8.20 -11.54 -3.01
N SER A 634 -9.43 -11.28 -2.59
CA SER A 634 -10.61 -11.21 -3.43
C SER A 634 -11.72 -10.41 -2.72
N ILE A 635 -12.85 -10.20 -3.40
CA ILE A 635 -14.00 -9.53 -2.80
C ILE A 635 -14.68 -10.39 -1.71
N GLU A 636 -14.70 -11.70 -1.87
CA GLU A 636 -15.25 -12.65 -0.90
C GLU A 636 -14.39 -12.73 0.36
N ASP A 637 -13.06 -12.57 0.25
CA ASP A 637 -12.18 -12.44 1.41
C ASP A 637 -12.41 -11.12 2.16
N LEU A 638 -12.64 -10.01 1.44
CA LEU A 638 -13.06 -8.77 2.09
C LEU A 638 -14.38 -8.96 2.83
N ALA A 639 -15.36 -9.63 2.21
CA ALA A 639 -16.63 -9.95 2.87
C ALA A 639 -16.41 -10.82 4.12
N GLN A 640 -15.44 -11.74 4.09
CA GLN A 640 -15.07 -12.52 5.26
C GLN A 640 -14.46 -11.66 6.37
N LEU A 641 -13.57 -10.72 6.07
CA LEU A 641 -13.04 -9.81 7.09
C LEU A 641 -14.15 -8.90 7.65
N ILE A 642 -15.05 -8.38 6.82
CA ILE A 642 -16.21 -7.60 7.28
C ILE A 642 -17.07 -8.46 8.23
N PHE A 643 -17.33 -9.71 7.86
CA PHE A 643 -18.05 -10.68 8.69
C PHE A 643 -17.34 -10.89 10.04
N ASP A 644 -16.02 -11.10 10.06
CA ASP A 644 -15.23 -11.29 11.28
C ASP A 644 -15.31 -10.05 12.21
N LEU A 645 -15.30 -8.85 11.65
CA LEU A 645 -15.35 -7.60 12.42
C LEU A 645 -16.75 -7.34 13.02
N HIS A 646 -17.82 -7.61 12.27
CA HIS A 646 -19.18 -7.62 12.83
C HIS A 646 -19.37 -8.75 13.84
N GLN A 647 -18.65 -9.86 13.70
CA GLN A 647 -18.73 -10.97 14.62
C GLN A 647 -18.22 -10.59 16.01
N ILE A 648 -17.03 -9.98 16.09
CA ILE A 648 -16.45 -9.55 17.38
C ILE A 648 -17.14 -8.32 17.96
N ASN A 649 -17.55 -7.37 17.12
CA ASN A 649 -18.23 -6.15 17.56
C ASN A 649 -19.49 -5.89 16.70
N PRO A 650 -20.64 -6.51 17.05
CA PRO A 650 -21.87 -6.36 16.27
C PRO A 650 -22.49 -4.96 16.33
N LYS A 651 -21.95 -4.07 17.17
CA LYS A 651 -22.40 -2.67 17.30
C LYS A 651 -21.55 -1.68 16.51
N ALA A 652 -20.41 -2.11 15.95
CA ALA A 652 -19.54 -1.23 15.19
C ALA A 652 -19.84 -1.31 13.69
N LYS A 653 -19.97 -0.14 13.05
CA LYS A 653 -20.02 -0.05 11.58
C LYS A 653 -18.66 -0.39 10.99
N VAL A 654 -18.61 -1.13 9.90
CA VAL A 654 -17.38 -1.43 9.18
C VAL A 654 -17.23 -0.50 7.98
N SER A 655 -16.15 0.28 7.97
CA SER A 655 -15.79 1.12 6.84
C SER A 655 -14.68 0.49 6.00
N VAL A 656 -14.72 0.67 4.68
CA VAL A 656 -13.65 0.25 3.77
C VAL A 656 -13.05 1.48 3.11
N LYS A 657 -11.75 1.70 3.35
CA LYS A 657 -11.01 2.84 2.79
C LYS A 657 -10.33 2.48 1.48
N LEU A 658 -10.84 3.07 0.41
CA LEU A 658 -10.37 2.95 -0.97
C LEU A 658 -9.68 4.24 -1.43
N VAL A 659 -8.96 4.18 -2.55
CA VAL A 659 -8.30 5.35 -3.17
C VAL A 659 -8.83 5.53 -4.57
N ALA A 660 -9.14 6.78 -4.94
CA ALA A 660 -9.69 7.12 -6.24
C ALA A 660 -8.76 6.68 -7.39
N GLU A 661 -9.33 5.95 -8.33
CA GLU A 661 -8.80 5.61 -9.65
C GLU A 661 -9.98 5.10 -10.51
N ALA A 662 -9.80 5.02 -11.83
CA ALA A 662 -10.79 4.45 -12.73
C ALA A 662 -11.08 2.97 -12.40
N GLY A 663 -12.37 2.64 -12.26
CA GLY A 663 -12.86 1.31 -11.90
C GLY A 663 -13.33 1.21 -10.45
N ILE A 664 -13.07 2.22 -9.62
CA ILE A 664 -13.46 2.24 -8.20
C ILE A 664 -14.97 2.08 -7.99
N GLY A 665 -15.83 2.55 -8.91
CA GLY A 665 -17.27 2.36 -8.78
C GLY A 665 -17.71 0.89 -8.80
N THR A 666 -17.00 0.07 -9.58
CA THR A 666 -17.20 -1.38 -9.63
C THR A 666 -16.75 -2.02 -8.31
N VAL A 667 -15.58 -1.62 -7.81
CA VAL A 667 -15.06 -2.08 -6.51
C VAL A 667 -16.03 -1.72 -5.38
N ALA A 668 -16.51 -0.47 -5.34
CA ALA A 668 -17.46 0.01 -4.34
C ALA A 668 -18.78 -0.76 -4.36
N SER A 669 -19.26 -1.17 -5.54
CA SER A 669 -20.44 -2.04 -5.66
C SER A 669 -20.20 -3.41 -5.03
N GLY A 670 -19.01 -4.00 -5.24
CA GLY A 670 -18.57 -5.20 -4.54
C GLY A 670 -18.53 -5.02 -3.02
N VAL A 671 -17.91 -3.93 -2.56
CA VAL A 671 -17.79 -3.59 -1.13
C VAL A 671 -19.15 -3.43 -0.45
N SER A 672 -20.10 -2.77 -1.11
CA SER A 672 -21.48 -2.66 -0.60
C SER A 672 -22.18 -4.02 -0.52
N LYS A 673 -21.96 -4.91 -1.50
CA LYS A 673 -22.48 -6.28 -1.48
C LYS A 673 -21.79 -7.16 -0.44
N ALA A 674 -20.55 -6.86 -0.08
CA ALA A 674 -19.77 -7.50 0.95
C ALA A 674 -20.16 -7.07 2.38
N ASN A 675 -21.26 -6.31 2.53
CA ASN A 675 -21.88 -5.92 3.80
C ASN A 675 -21.17 -4.79 4.56
N ALA A 676 -20.32 -4.00 3.90
CA ALA A 676 -19.76 -2.79 4.53
C ALA A 676 -20.85 -1.74 4.79
N ASP A 677 -20.74 -0.97 5.88
CA ASP A 677 -21.66 0.14 6.20
C ASP A 677 -21.19 1.47 5.62
N VAL A 678 -19.88 1.64 5.43
CA VAL A 678 -19.27 2.90 5.00
C VAL A 678 -18.21 2.61 3.94
N ILE A 679 -18.19 3.40 2.88
CA ILE A 679 -17.12 3.39 1.88
C ILE A 679 -16.42 4.74 1.92
N GLN A 680 -15.12 4.74 2.24
CA GLN A 680 -14.32 5.95 2.17
C GLN A 680 -13.55 6.02 0.85
N ILE A 681 -13.71 7.13 0.12
CA ILE A 681 -12.95 7.45 -1.10
C ILE A 681 -11.87 8.47 -0.77
N SER A 682 -10.61 8.08 -0.90
CA SER A 682 -9.46 8.96 -0.66
C SER A 682 -8.84 9.49 -1.95
N GLY A 683 -8.59 10.78 -2.03
CA GLY A 683 -7.86 11.42 -3.14
C GLY A 683 -6.35 11.23 -3.06
N HIS A 684 -5.68 11.30 -4.22
CA HIS A 684 -4.21 11.23 -4.34
C HIS A 684 -3.45 12.27 -3.50
N ASP A 685 -4.09 13.42 -3.22
CA ASP A 685 -3.56 14.54 -2.45
C ASP A 685 -3.61 14.32 -0.91
N GLY A 686 -4.03 13.13 -0.47
CA GLY A 686 -4.00 12.72 0.94
C GLY A 686 -2.59 12.71 1.55
N GLY A 687 -2.47 13.09 2.82
CA GLY A 687 -1.18 13.17 3.53
C GLY A 687 -0.58 11.82 3.94
N THR A 688 0.73 11.81 4.25
CA THR A 688 1.43 10.65 4.85
C THR A 688 2.59 11.06 5.76
N GLY A 689 2.89 10.23 6.76
CA GLY A 689 4.09 10.39 7.60
C GLY A 689 5.38 9.95 6.91
N ALA A 690 5.29 8.96 6.00
CA ALA A 690 6.41 8.43 5.22
C ALA A 690 5.89 7.68 3.97
N SER A 691 6.40 8.01 2.79
CA SER A 691 6.09 7.36 1.52
C SER A 691 7.20 7.62 0.49
N PRO A 692 7.46 6.73 -0.49
CA PRO A 692 8.32 7.06 -1.62
C PRO A 692 7.80 8.29 -2.39
N ILE A 693 8.70 9.18 -2.84
CA ILE A 693 8.31 10.38 -3.61
C ILE A 693 7.52 10.00 -4.86
N SER A 694 7.93 8.93 -5.54
CA SER A 694 7.26 8.46 -6.76
C SER A 694 5.80 8.12 -6.53
N SER A 695 5.44 7.58 -5.36
CA SER A 695 4.07 7.21 -5.03
C SER A 695 3.22 8.42 -4.64
N ILE A 696 3.80 9.38 -3.90
CA ILE A 696 3.13 10.65 -3.59
C ILE A 696 2.77 11.37 -4.91
N LYS A 697 3.71 11.43 -5.86
CA LYS A 697 3.55 12.22 -7.09
C LYS A 697 2.82 11.51 -8.22
N HIS A 698 2.81 10.18 -8.27
CA HIS A 698 2.40 9.47 -9.48
C HIS A 698 1.43 8.31 -9.27
N ALA A 699 0.81 8.14 -8.10
CA ALA A 699 -0.16 7.07 -7.88
C ALA A 699 -1.45 7.58 -7.24
N GLY A 700 -2.60 7.07 -7.70
CA GLY A 700 -3.91 7.57 -7.31
C GLY A 700 -4.41 8.75 -8.13
N GLY A 701 -5.73 8.95 -8.09
CA GLY A 701 -6.47 9.98 -8.80
C GLY A 701 -7.13 11.05 -7.92
N PRO A 702 -7.71 12.10 -8.52
CA PRO A 702 -8.53 13.07 -7.82
C PRO A 702 -9.78 12.42 -7.20
N TRP A 703 -10.09 12.78 -5.95
CA TRP A 703 -11.29 12.23 -5.31
C TRP A 703 -12.57 12.67 -5.99
N GLU A 704 -12.57 13.81 -6.68
CA GLU A 704 -13.73 14.30 -7.44
C GLU A 704 -14.21 13.23 -8.43
N LEU A 705 -13.28 12.63 -9.19
CA LEU A 705 -13.61 11.60 -10.17
C LEU A 705 -14.01 10.28 -9.49
N GLY A 706 -13.28 9.87 -8.45
CA GLY A 706 -13.56 8.62 -7.73
C GLY A 706 -14.88 8.63 -6.95
N LEU A 707 -15.20 9.75 -6.31
CA LEU A 707 -16.46 9.96 -5.59
C LEU A 707 -17.63 9.97 -6.56
N THR A 708 -17.53 10.73 -7.65
CA THR A 708 -18.55 10.78 -8.70
C THR A 708 -18.77 9.38 -9.29
N GLU A 709 -17.71 8.65 -9.65
CA GLU A 709 -17.84 7.28 -10.18
C GLU A 709 -18.54 6.34 -9.19
N THR A 710 -18.13 6.40 -7.91
CA THR A 710 -18.70 5.58 -6.84
C THR A 710 -20.18 5.88 -6.64
N HIS A 711 -20.54 7.16 -6.49
CA HIS A 711 -21.91 7.60 -6.28
C HIS A 711 -22.82 7.14 -7.43
N GLN A 712 -22.41 7.44 -8.68
CA GLN A 712 -23.18 7.10 -9.87
C GLN A 712 -23.38 5.58 -10.00
N THR A 713 -22.31 4.80 -9.84
CA THR A 713 -22.38 3.34 -9.98
C THR A 713 -23.26 2.72 -8.91
N LEU A 714 -23.17 3.17 -7.66
CA LEU A 714 -24.02 2.65 -6.58
C LEU A 714 -25.50 3.00 -6.76
N ILE A 715 -25.82 4.19 -7.29
CA ILE A 715 -27.21 4.56 -7.62
C ILE A 715 -27.74 3.64 -8.72
N GLN A 716 -26.99 3.49 -9.81
CA GLN A 716 -27.38 2.67 -10.97
C GLN A 716 -27.60 1.20 -10.60
N ASN A 717 -26.88 0.68 -9.61
CA ASN A 717 -27.02 -0.69 -9.11
C ASN A 717 -28.03 -0.83 -7.95
N GLY A 718 -28.67 0.24 -7.50
CA GLY A 718 -29.59 0.19 -6.34
C GLY A 718 -28.90 -0.11 -5.00
N LEU A 719 -27.62 0.20 -4.87
CA LEU A 719 -26.79 -0.09 -3.70
C LEU A 719 -26.47 1.14 -2.84
N ARG A 720 -26.72 2.36 -3.34
CA ARG A 720 -26.31 3.62 -2.68
C ARG A 720 -26.86 3.81 -1.27
N GLU A 721 -28.07 3.30 -1.00
CA GLU A 721 -28.72 3.43 0.32
C GLU A 721 -28.13 2.48 1.38
N ARG A 722 -27.39 1.44 0.96
CA ARG A 722 -26.77 0.48 1.88
C ARG A 722 -25.52 1.05 2.56
N VAL A 723 -24.92 2.11 2.03
CA VAL A 723 -23.61 2.59 2.48
C VAL A 723 -23.59 4.09 2.65
N VAL A 724 -22.87 4.54 3.68
CA VAL A 724 -22.44 5.93 3.83
C VAL A 724 -21.20 6.16 2.96
N LEU A 725 -21.19 7.20 2.13
CA LEU A 725 -20.01 7.60 1.37
C LEU A 725 -19.23 8.66 2.13
N ARG A 726 -18.02 8.32 2.55
CA ARG A 726 -17.07 9.26 3.14
C ARG A 726 -16.01 9.65 2.12
N VAL A 727 -15.53 10.89 2.16
CA VAL A 727 -14.46 11.34 1.26
C VAL A 727 -13.37 12.09 2.01
N ASP A 728 -12.10 11.90 1.63
CA ASP A 728 -10.98 12.71 2.09
C ASP A 728 -9.97 13.01 0.96
N GLY A 729 -9.04 13.92 1.21
CA GLY A 729 -8.05 14.39 0.22
C GLY A 729 -8.08 15.90 0.06
N GLY A 730 -7.13 16.59 0.69
CA GLY A 730 -7.00 18.05 0.54
C GLY A 730 -8.17 18.92 1.01
N PHE A 731 -9.06 18.43 1.87
CA PHE A 731 -10.14 19.24 2.46
C PHE A 731 -9.57 20.31 3.41
N ARG A 732 -9.99 21.55 3.21
CA ARG A 732 -9.49 22.74 3.93
C ARG A 732 -10.59 23.73 4.31
N SER A 733 -11.75 23.72 3.64
CA SER A 733 -12.82 24.69 3.90
C SER A 733 -14.23 24.11 3.80
N GLY A 734 -15.24 24.92 4.13
CA GLY A 734 -16.65 24.56 3.97
C GLY A 734 -17.06 24.39 2.50
N LEU A 735 -16.43 25.14 1.58
CA LEU A 735 -16.61 24.94 0.15
C LEU A 735 -16.22 23.53 -0.32
N ASP A 736 -15.12 22.97 0.18
CA ASP A 736 -14.73 21.58 -0.14
C ASP A 736 -15.82 20.59 0.28
N VAL A 737 -16.40 20.79 1.48
CA VAL A 737 -17.52 19.98 2.01
C VAL A 737 -18.74 20.08 1.09
N LEU A 738 -19.16 21.29 0.70
CA LEU A 738 -20.36 21.49 -0.11
C LEU A 738 -20.21 20.90 -1.52
N LEU A 739 -19.03 21.05 -2.14
CA LEU A 739 -18.75 20.47 -3.45
C LEU A 739 -18.77 18.94 -3.39
N ALA A 740 -18.15 18.36 -2.37
CA ALA A 740 -18.21 16.92 -2.14
C ALA A 740 -19.64 16.42 -1.83
N ALA A 741 -20.42 17.20 -1.07
CA ALA A 741 -21.83 16.90 -0.80
C ALA A 741 -22.61 16.82 -2.12
N ALA A 742 -22.51 17.84 -2.96
CA ALA A 742 -23.17 17.87 -4.27
C ALA A 742 -22.73 16.71 -5.20
N MET A 743 -21.48 16.24 -5.07
CA MET A 743 -20.97 15.05 -5.76
C MET A 743 -21.40 13.71 -5.13
N GLY A 744 -22.04 13.73 -3.96
CA GLY A 744 -22.71 12.58 -3.37
C GLY A 744 -22.13 12.04 -2.06
N ALA A 745 -21.19 12.75 -1.41
CA ALA A 745 -20.64 12.36 -0.12
C ALA A 745 -21.58 12.67 1.06
N ASP A 746 -21.53 11.82 2.08
CA ASP A 746 -22.27 11.91 3.34
C ASP A 746 -21.41 12.44 4.49
N GLU A 747 -20.10 12.13 4.48
CA GLU A 747 -19.13 12.49 5.51
C GLU A 747 -17.78 12.95 4.92
N TYR A 748 -17.05 13.78 5.68
CA TYR A 748 -15.91 14.54 5.17
C TYR A 748 -14.69 14.39 6.06
N GLY A 749 -13.57 13.92 5.50
CA GLY A 749 -12.35 13.60 6.21
C GLY A 749 -11.27 14.68 6.12
N PHE A 750 -10.70 15.06 7.28
CA PHE A 750 -9.68 16.10 7.42
C PHE A 750 -8.41 15.53 8.07
N GLY A 751 -7.31 15.47 7.32
CA GLY A 751 -6.01 14.97 7.83
C GLY A 751 -5.02 16.10 8.08
N SER A 752 -4.36 16.55 7.01
CA SER A 752 -3.28 17.53 7.09
C SER A 752 -3.70 18.86 7.73
N VAL A 753 -4.90 19.37 7.42
CA VAL A 753 -5.37 20.63 8.01
C VAL A 753 -5.67 20.49 9.51
N ALA A 754 -6.13 19.32 9.98
CA ALA A 754 -6.28 19.05 11.41
C ALA A 754 -4.92 19.04 12.13
N MET A 755 -3.88 18.49 11.49
CA MET A 755 -2.51 18.60 12.00
C MET A 755 -2.00 20.04 11.99
N ILE A 756 -2.34 20.84 10.97
CA ILE A 756 -1.99 22.27 10.92
C ILE A 756 -2.69 22.99 12.05
N ALA A 757 -4.01 22.86 12.21
CA ALA A 757 -4.76 23.48 13.30
C ALA A 757 -4.19 23.16 14.69
N THR A 758 -3.66 21.95 14.89
CA THR A 758 -3.03 21.53 16.15
C THR A 758 -1.53 21.88 16.27
N GLY A 759 -0.91 22.47 15.24
CA GLY A 759 0.42 23.10 15.34
C GLY A 759 1.42 22.79 14.23
N CYS A 760 1.08 21.98 13.21
CA CYS A 760 1.98 21.69 12.10
C CYS A 760 2.34 22.98 11.33
N VAL A 761 3.61 23.08 10.93
CA VAL A 761 4.17 24.23 10.18
C VAL A 761 4.62 23.85 8.76
N MET A 762 4.18 22.68 8.26
CA MET A 762 4.49 22.20 6.91
C MET A 762 5.99 22.08 6.58
N ALA A 763 6.81 21.69 7.57
CA ALA A 763 8.25 21.50 7.37
C ALA A 763 8.64 20.31 6.47
N ARG A 764 7.69 19.39 6.18
CA ARG A 764 7.86 18.20 5.32
C ARG A 764 9.06 17.30 5.67
N ILE A 765 9.28 17.11 6.97
CA ILE A 765 10.33 16.23 7.52
C ILE A 765 9.76 15.18 8.49
N CYS A 766 8.49 14.79 8.33
CA CYS A 766 7.76 13.86 9.22
C CYS A 766 8.45 12.48 9.33
N HIS A 767 9.00 11.99 8.21
CA HIS A 767 9.74 10.74 8.11
C HIS A 767 11.11 10.81 8.80
N THR A 768 11.61 12.00 9.12
CA THR A 768 12.96 12.18 9.67
C THR A 768 13.03 12.07 11.19
N ASN A 769 11.89 12.07 11.89
CA ASN A 769 11.78 12.19 13.34
C ASN A 769 12.24 13.55 13.91
N ASN A 770 12.43 14.58 13.07
CA ASN A 770 12.96 15.88 13.48
C ASN A 770 11.91 17.00 13.38
N CYS A 771 10.63 16.69 13.59
CA CYS A 771 9.56 17.70 13.54
C CYS A 771 9.84 18.85 14.53
N PRO A 772 9.94 20.10 14.09
CA PRO A 772 10.40 21.21 14.94
C PRO A 772 9.41 21.60 16.04
N VAL A 773 8.14 21.22 15.86
CA VAL A 773 6.98 21.60 16.69
C VAL A 773 6.34 20.40 17.39
N GLY A 774 7.02 19.25 17.49
CA GLY A 774 6.52 18.11 18.26
C GLY A 774 5.35 17.32 17.68
N VAL A 775 4.83 17.70 16.51
CA VAL A 775 3.67 17.04 15.87
C VAL A 775 3.99 15.64 15.31
N ALA A 776 5.02 15.52 14.47
CA ALA A 776 5.35 14.28 13.77
C ALA A 776 6.69 13.69 14.25
N SER A 777 6.89 13.61 15.56
CA SER A 777 8.13 13.11 16.19
C SER A 777 7.83 12.22 17.39
N GLN A 778 8.71 11.25 17.64
CA GLN A 778 8.74 10.44 18.85
C GLN A 778 9.86 10.85 19.82
N ARG A 779 10.69 11.85 19.45
CA ARG A 779 11.72 12.43 20.32
C ARG A 779 11.06 13.29 21.40
N GLU A 780 11.31 12.98 22.65
CA GLU A 780 10.65 13.62 23.80
C GLU A 780 10.94 15.12 23.87
N GLU A 781 12.18 15.53 23.62
CA GLU A 781 12.60 16.93 23.60
C GLU A 781 11.97 17.76 22.47
N LEU A 782 11.51 17.09 21.40
CA LEU A 782 10.73 17.73 20.34
C LEU A 782 9.23 17.71 20.65
N ARG A 783 8.72 16.61 21.21
CA ARG A 783 7.33 16.48 21.67
C ARG A 783 6.95 17.51 22.73
N ALA A 784 7.89 17.84 23.64
CA ALA A 784 7.72 18.92 24.62
C ALA A 784 7.42 20.30 24.00
N ARG A 785 7.67 20.48 22.70
CA ARG A 785 7.37 21.70 21.95
C ARG A 785 5.97 21.72 21.32
N PHE A 786 5.18 20.66 21.49
CA PHE A 786 3.83 20.58 20.92
C PHE A 786 2.96 21.73 21.44
N PRO A 787 2.43 22.59 20.57
CA PRO A 787 1.72 23.79 21.00
C PRO A 787 0.20 23.63 21.07
N GLY A 788 -0.37 22.55 20.51
CA GLY A 788 -1.79 22.43 20.27
C GLY A 788 -2.62 22.12 21.52
N VAL A 789 -3.87 22.59 21.52
CA VAL A 789 -4.91 22.20 22.47
C VAL A 789 -6.15 21.71 21.71
N PRO A 790 -6.96 20.80 22.27
CA PRO A 790 -8.15 20.29 21.58
C PRO A 790 -9.11 21.40 21.12
N GLY A 791 -9.23 22.47 21.90
CA GLY A 791 -10.08 23.62 21.60
C GLY A 791 -9.73 24.33 20.27
N ASP A 792 -8.47 24.35 19.85
CA ASP A 792 -8.06 25.00 18.59
C ASP A 792 -8.68 24.28 17.37
N LEU A 793 -8.70 22.95 17.42
CA LEU A 793 -9.29 22.13 16.36
C LEU A 793 -10.83 22.17 16.39
N VAL A 794 -11.43 22.25 17.59
CA VAL A 794 -12.88 22.51 17.73
C VAL A 794 -13.27 23.83 17.04
N ASN A 795 -12.53 24.91 17.31
CA ASN A 795 -12.81 26.22 16.69
C ASN A 795 -12.72 26.14 15.16
N TYR A 796 -11.70 25.45 14.62
CA TYR A 796 -11.56 25.25 13.19
C TYR A 796 -12.79 24.57 12.57
N PHE A 797 -13.25 23.46 13.14
CA PHE A 797 -14.41 22.75 12.59
C PHE A 797 -15.71 23.56 12.70
N LEU A 798 -15.87 24.35 13.76
CA LEU A 798 -17.01 25.28 13.86
C LEU A 798 -16.96 26.35 12.77
N PHE A 799 -15.78 26.92 12.46
CA PHE A 799 -15.64 27.86 11.35
C PHE A 799 -15.97 27.23 9.99
N VAL A 800 -15.50 26.00 9.74
CA VAL A 800 -15.84 25.25 8.52
C VAL A 800 -17.36 25.00 8.44
N ALA A 801 -17.99 24.62 9.54
CA ALA A 801 -19.43 24.40 9.59
C ALA A 801 -20.23 25.69 9.38
N GLU A 802 -19.80 26.82 9.94
CA GLU A 802 -20.43 28.12 9.69
C GLU A 802 -20.29 28.57 8.23
N GLU A 803 -19.17 28.27 7.57
CA GLU A 803 -19.00 28.47 6.12
C GLU A 803 -20.01 27.62 5.31
N VAL A 804 -20.21 26.35 5.71
CA VAL A 804 -21.24 25.49 5.13
C VAL A 804 -22.62 26.12 5.30
N ARG A 805 -22.96 26.59 6.50
CA ARG A 805 -24.27 27.21 6.79
C ARG A 805 -24.51 28.47 5.97
N ALA A 806 -23.52 29.36 5.92
CA ALA A 806 -23.61 30.60 5.16
C ALA A 806 -23.85 30.32 3.67
N THR A 807 -23.19 29.30 3.11
CA THR A 807 -23.36 28.95 1.69
C THR A 807 -24.69 28.24 1.43
N LEU A 808 -25.15 27.34 2.30
CA LEU A 808 -26.49 26.74 2.20
C LEU A 808 -27.58 27.81 2.23
N ALA A 809 -27.44 28.80 3.12
CA ALA A 809 -28.32 29.96 3.19
C ALA A 809 -28.34 30.73 1.86
N GLN A 810 -27.17 30.99 1.26
CA GLN A 810 -27.06 31.64 -0.05
C GLN A 810 -27.68 30.81 -1.18
N LEU A 811 -27.55 29.49 -1.13
CA LEU A 811 -28.14 28.59 -2.13
C LEU A 811 -29.64 28.33 -1.92
N GLY A 812 -30.22 28.78 -0.80
CA GLY A 812 -31.64 28.60 -0.48
C GLY A 812 -32.01 27.19 0.03
N TYR A 813 -31.11 26.56 0.80
CA TYR A 813 -31.30 25.23 1.40
C TYR A 813 -31.15 25.28 2.92
N GLU A 814 -31.97 24.51 3.64
CA GLU A 814 -32.00 24.53 5.11
C GLU A 814 -31.07 23.47 5.72
N LYS A 815 -30.77 22.40 4.99
CA LYS A 815 -29.93 21.29 5.48
C LYS A 815 -28.90 20.87 4.44
N LEU A 816 -27.76 20.37 4.90
CA LEU A 816 -26.75 19.76 4.05
C LEU A 816 -27.31 18.50 3.35
N ASP A 817 -28.22 17.77 4.01
CA ASP A 817 -28.96 16.66 3.40
C ASP A 817 -29.67 17.04 2.11
N ASP A 818 -30.12 18.30 1.97
CA ASP A 818 -30.90 18.75 0.82
C ASP A 818 -30.07 18.90 -0.47
N ILE A 819 -28.74 18.92 -0.34
CA ILE A 819 -27.82 19.11 -1.46
C ILE A 819 -26.98 17.87 -1.79
N ILE A 820 -27.04 16.82 -0.97
CA ILE A 820 -26.21 15.62 -1.19
C ILE A 820 -26.63 14.93 -2.50
N GLY A 821 -25.68 14.77 -3.43
CA GLY A 821 -25.88 14.21 -4.77
C GLY A 821 -26.53 15.17 -5.79
N ARG A 822 -26.80 16.42 -5.41
CA ARG A 822 -27.41 17.43 -6.30
C ARG A 822 -26.39 18.02 -7.28
N THR A 823 -25.95 17.21 -8.24
CA THR A 823 -25.00 17.63 -9.28
C THR A 823 -25.55 18.74 -10.18
N ASP A 824 -26.88 18.96 -10.21
CA ASP A 824 -27.51 20.08 -10.91
C ASP A 824 -27.10 21.46 -10.35
N LEU A 825 -26.66 21.52 -9.09
CA LEU A 825 -26.11 22.71 -8.45
C LEU A 825 -24.68 23.03 -8.92
N LEU A 826 -23.98 22.06 -9.51
CA LEU A 826 -22.63 22.26 -10.02
C LEU A 826 -22.69 22.90 -11.41
N LYS A 827 -21.96 24.00 -11.59
CA LYS A 827 -21.79 24.66 -12.89
C LYS A 827 -20.30 24.83 -13.21
N PRO A 828 -19.87 24.67 -14.47
CA PRO A 828 -18.52 25.04 -14.89
C PRO A 828 -18.26 26.52 -14.62
N LYS A 829 -17.07 26.83 -14.12
CA LYS A 829 -16.53 28.20 -14.17
C LYS A 829 -15.81 28.40 -15.50
N HIS A 830 -16.00 29.56 -16.12
CA HIS A 830 -15.22 29.96 -17.28
C HIS A 830 -13.84 30.49 -16.83
N ILE A 831 -12.87 29.58 -16.70
CA ILE A 831 -11.49 29.90 -16.33
C ILE A 831 -10.57 29.54 -17.51
N SER A 832 -9.74 30.49 -17.93
CA SER A 832 -8.70 30.22 -18.92
C SER A 832 -7.50 29.54 -18.27
N LEU A 833 -7.25 28.27 -18.61
CA LEU A 833 -6.05 27.57 -18.17
C LEU A 833 -4.87 27.90 -19.08
N VAL A 834 -3.66 27.81 -18.54
CA VAL A 834 -2.42 28.17 -19.26
C VAL A 834 -2.12 27.19 -20.40
N LYS A 835 -2.41 25.90 -20.20
CA LYS A 835 -1.99 24.83 -21.12
C LYS A 835 -3.04 24.44 -22.15
N THR A 836 -4.32 24.52 -21.79
CA THR A 836 -5.39 24.04 -22.66
C THR A 836 -6.74 24.68 -22.34
N GLN A 837 -7.63 24.74 -23.32
CA GLN A 837 -9.04 25.09 -23.13
C GLN A 837 -9.97 23.87 -23.26
N HIS A 838 -9.41 22.66 -23.36
CA HIS A 838 -10.11 21.44 -23.76
C HIS A 838 -10.36 20.47 -22.59
N ILE A 839 -10.45 20.97 -21.37
CA ILE A 839 -10.91 20.16 -20.23
C ILE A 839 -12.42 19.94 -20.33
N ASP A 840 -12.83 18.68 -20.27
CA ASP A 840 -14.22 18.25 -20.20
C ASP A 840 -14.63 17.93 -18.76
N LEU A 841 -15.61 18.69 -18.26
CA LEU A 841 -16.19 18.50 -16.92
C LEU A 841 -17.50 17.72 -16.95
N ALA A 842 -17.99 17.30 -18.13
CA ALA A 842 -19.29 16.63 -18.27
C ALA A 842 -19.41 15.40 -17.36
N TYR A 843 -18.32 14.64 -17.21
CA TYR A 843 -18.29 13.48 -16.32
C TYR A 843 -18.59 13.83 -14.85
N LEU A 844 -18.03 14.93 -14.33
CA LEU A 844 -18.26 15.41 -12.96
C LEU A 844 -19.68 15.96 -12.76
N LEU A 845 -20.27 16.50 -13.84
CA LEU A 845 -21.58 17.17 -13.82
C LEU A 845 -22.74 16.21 -14.15
N MET A 846 -22.43 14.98 -14.55
CA MET A 846 -23.43 13.99 -14.93
C MET A 846 -24.31 13.60 -13.74
N ASN A 847 -25.62 13.59 -13.96
CA ASN A 847 -26.62 13.23 -12.96
C ASN A 847 -27.00 11.74 -13.11
N ALA A 848 -26.80 10.94 -12.06
CA ALA A 848 -27.19 9.53 -12.02
C ALA A 848 -28.52 9.28 -11.29
N GLY A 849 -29.17 10.33 -10.78
CA GLY A 849 -30.31 10.25 -9.87
C GLY A 849 -29.91 10.49 -8.42
N LEU A 850 -30.90 10.54 -7.53
CA LEU A 850 -30.73 10.72 -6.09
C LEU A 850 -31.16 9.46 -5.34
N PRO A 851 -30.56 9.15 -4.18
CA PRO A 851 -31.09 8.11 -3.30
C PRO A 851 -32.48 8.52 -2.79
N LYS A 852 -33.33 7.54 -2.44
CA LYS A 852 -34.65 7.81 -1.85
C LYS A 852 -34.53 8.28 -0.41
N TRP A 853 -33.53 7.77 0.31
CA TRP A 853 -33.26 8.14 1.70
C TRP A 853 -32.29 9.31 1.77
N SER A 854 -32.52 10.20 2.73
CA SER A 854 -31.57 11.27 3.02
C SER A 854 -30.29 10.70 3.62
N SER A 855 -29.19 11.47 3.54
CA SER A 855 -27.93 11.10 4.16
C SER A 855 -28.06 10.84 5.67
N SER A 856 -28.86 11.64 6.39
CA SER A 856 -29.12 11.38 7.81
C SER A 856 -29.82 10.05 8.05
N GLN A 857 -30.83 9.70 7.22
CA GLN A 857 -31.50 8.40 7.30
C GLN A 857 -30.54 7.24 7.00
N ILE A 858 -29.67 7.39 6.00
CA ILE A 858 -28.66 6.39 5.66
C ILE A 858 -27.67 6.19 6.83
N ARG A 859 -27.18 7.28 7.43
CA ARG A 859 -26.25 7.25 8.56
C ARG A 859 -26.87 6.69 9.84
N SER A 860 -28.17 6.90 10.06
CA SER A 860 -28.90 6.40 11.24
C SER A 860 -29.34 4.94 11.13
N GLN A 861 -29.13 4.28 10.00
CA GLN A 861 -29.38 2.84 9.89
C GLN A 861 -28.58 2.08 10.94
N ASP A 862 -29.18 0.99 11.43
CA ASP A 862 -28.47 -0.02 12.22
C ASP A 862 -27.29 -0.58 11.43
N VAL A 863 -26.33 -1.14 12.16
CA VAL A 863 -25.19 -1.85 11.58
C VAL A 863 -25.71 -3.05 10.77
N HIS A 864 -25.12 -3.32 9.61
CA HIS A 864 -25.48 -4.51 8.84
C HIS A 864 -25.20 -5.79 9.64
N SER A 865 -26.18 -6.71 9.63
CA SER A 865 -26.08 -7.96 10.39
C SER A 865 -25.40 -9.06 9.58
N ASN A 866 -24.68 -9.94 10.27
CA ASN A 866 -24.18 -11.22 9.74
C ASN A 866 -25.32 -12.25 9.52
N GLY A 867 -26.54 -11.95 9.98
CA GLY A 867 -27.62 -12.92 10.11
C GLY A 867 -27.42 -13.85 11.32
N PRO A 868 -28.19 -14.94 11.41
CA PRO A 868 -28.03 -15.95 12.46
C PRO A 868 -26.66 -16.62 12.38
N VAL A 869 -25.95 -16.72 13.50
CA VAL A 869 -24.62 -17.33 13.58
C VAL A 869 -24.52 -18.31 14.76
N LEU A 870 -23.64 -19.32 14.65
CA LEU A 870 -23.47 -20.35 15.69
C LEU A 870 -23.13 -19.75 17.06
N ASP A 871 -22.32 -18.69 17.13
CA ASP A 871 -21.98 -18.03 18.40
C ASP A 871 -23.19 -17.45 19.14
N GLU A 872 -24.29 -17.11 18.46
CA GLU A 872 -25.53 -16.70 19.15
C GLU A 872 -26.13 -17.87 19.92
N THR A 873 -26.05 -19.08 19.37
CA THR A 873 -26.48 -20.30 20.06
C THR A 873 -25.58 -20.61 21.24
N ILE A 874 -24.26 -20.43 21.08
CA ILE A 874 -23.28 -20.65 22.16
C ILE A 874 -23.51 -19.65 23.31
N LEU A 875 -23.71 -18.36 22.99
CA LEU A 875 -23.96 -17.32 24.00
C LEU A 875 -25.35 -17.42 24.64
N ALA A 876 -26.31 -18.03 23.95
CA ALA A 876 -27.64 -18.30 24.50
C ALA A 876 -27.68 -19.52 25.43
N ASP A 877 -26.64 -20.37 25.45
CA ASP A 877 -26.51 -21.45 26.44
C ASP A 877 -26.35 -20.83 27.84
N PRO A 878 -27.28 -21.10 28.79
CA PRO A 878 -27.25 -20.49 30.12
C PRO A 878 -25.97 -20.76 30.90
N GLU A 879 -25.34 -21.94 30.71
CA GLU A 879 -24.09 -22.28 31.41
C GLU A 879 -22.90 -21.50 30.84
N VAL A 880 -22.88 -21.27 29.53
CA VAL A 880 -21.83 -20.45 28.89
C VAL A 880 -22.00 -18.99 29.30
N SER A 881 -23.22 -18.47 29.28
CA SER A 881 -23.51 -17.11 29.72
C SER A 881 -23.16 -16.90 31.20
N ASP A 882 -23.51 -17.86 32.07
CA ASP A 882 -23.17 -17.83 33.50
C ASP A 882 -21.64 -17.93 33.72
N ALA A 883 -20.93 -18.73 32.94
CA ALA A 883 -19.48 -18.83 33.00
C ALA A 883 -18.77 -17.52 32.60
N ILE A 884 -19.28 -16.84 31.58
CA ILE A 884 -18.80 -15.51 31.20
C ILE A 884 -19.15 -14.49 32.27
N GLU A 885 -20.38 -14.49 32.79
CA GLU A 885 -20.85 -13.46 33.72
C GLU A 885 -20.16 -13.55 35.09
N ASN A 886 -19.97 -14.77 35.59
CA ASN A 886 -19.49 -15.07 36.93
C ASN A 886 -18.11 -15.75 36.96
N GLU A 887 -17.37 -15.70 35.85
CA GLU A 887 -15.99 -16.21 35.72
C GLU A 887 -15.84 -17.69 36.16
N LYS A 888 -16.78 -18.55 35.73
CA LYS A 888 -16.79 -19.98 36.06
C LYS A 888 -16.12 -20.81 34.96
N GLU A 889 -15.94 -22.10 35.25
CA GLU A 889 -15.54 -23.11 34.28
C GLU A 889 -16.78 -23.81 33.69
N VAL A 890 -16.80 -24.00 32.37
CA VAL A 890 -17.84 -24.75 31.66
C VAL A 890 -17.23 -25.58 30.53
N SER A 891 -17.83 -26.74 30.25
CA SER A 891 -17.45 -27.60 29.14
C SER A 891 -18.65 -27.89 28.24
N LYS A 892 -18.53 -27.63 26.93
CA LYS A 892 -19.62 -27.82 25.95
C LYS A 892 -19.11 -28.44 24.65
N THR A 893 -20.00 -29.13 23.93
CA THR A 893 -19.70 -29.72 22.63
C THR A 893 -20.75 -29.31 21.59
N TYR A 894 -20.31 -28.90 20.40
CA TYR A 894 -21.18 -28.47 19.31
C TYR A 894 -20.79 -29.12 17.97
N PRO A 895 -21.74 -29.44 17.08
CA PRO A 895 -21.43 -29.72 15.69
C PRO A 895 -20.97 -28.44 14.97
N ILE A 896 -20.13 -28.57 13.94
CA ILE A 896 -19.69 -27.44 13.12
C ILE A 896 -19.58 -27.83 11.64
N TYR A 897 -19.92 -26.90 10.76
CA TYR A 897 -19.88 -27.08 9.30
C TYR A 897 -19.14 -25.93 8.61
N ASN A 898 -18.77 -26.12 7.34
CA ASN A 898 -17.94 -25.15 6.61
C ASN A 898 -18.61 -23.76 6.46
N VAL A 899 -19.94 -23.72 6.60
CA VAL A 899 -20.74 -22.50 6.56
C VAL A 899 -20.70 -21.71 7.87
N ASP A 900 -20.32 -22.35 8.97
CA ASP A 900 -20.14 -21.74 10.29
C ASP A 900 -18.77 -21.05 10.32
N ARG A 901 -18.80 -19.74 10.08
CA ARG A 901 -17.61 -18.89 9.92
C ARG A 901 -17.40 -18.01 11.15
N ALA A 902 -16.15 -17.64 11.41
CA ALA A 902 -15.74 -16.81 12.54
C ALA A 902 -16.28 -17.30 13.90
N VAL A 903 -16.45 -18.63 14.04
CA VAL A 903 -16.93 -19.23 15.29
C VAL A 903 -15.93 -18.93 16.42
N CYS A 904 -16.47 -18.62 17.60
CA CYS A 904 -15.82 -18.06 18.79
C CYS A 904 -15.55 -16.55 18.75
N GLY A 905 -15.62 -15.88 17.59
CA GLY A 905 -15.31 -14.45 17.50
C GLY A 905 -16.24 -13.56 18.31
N ARG A 906 -17.53 -13.90 18.39
CA ARG A 906 -18.51 -13.11 19.15
C ARG A 906 -18.46 -13.43 20.63
N VAL A 907 -18.16 -14.68 20.98
CA VAL A 907 -17.87 -15.09 22.37
C VAL A 907 -16.65 -14.32 22.90
N ALA A 908 -15.57 -14.27 22.12
CA ALA A 908 -14.38 -13.50 22.47
C ALA A 908 -14.67 -12.00 22.59
N GLY A 909 -15.50 -11.44 21.71
CA GLY A 909 -15.97 -10.06 21.81
C GLY A 909 -16.74 -9.76 23.11
N ALA A 910 -17.62 -10.67 23.53
CA ALA A 910 -18.36 -10.55 24.79
C ALA A 910 -17.42 -10.54 26.00
N ILE A 911 -16.44 -11.45 26.03
CA ILE A 911 -15.43 -11.52 27.09
C ILE A 911 -14.56 -10.24 27.09
N ALA A 912 -14.00 -9.87 25.94
CA ALA A 912 -13.12 -8.71 25.81
C ALA A 912 -13.83 -7.40 26.19
N LYS A 913 -15.13 -7.27 25.90
CA LYS A 913 -15.91 -6.09 26.26
C LYS A 913 -16.03 -5.91 27.77
N LYS A 914 -16.13 -7.01 28.52
CA LYS A 914 -16.32 -6.99 29.98
C LYS A 914 -14.99 -6.98 30.74
N TYR A 915 -14.02 -7.78 30.28
CA TYR A 915 -12.81 -8.09 31.03
C TYR A 915 -11.51 -7.59 30.36
N GLY A 916 -11.60 -7.04 29.15
CA GLY A 916 -10.43 -6.74 28.34
C GLY A 916 -9.69 -8.01 27.89
N ASP A 917 -8.46 -7.84 27.37
CA ASP A 917 -7.70 -8.92 26.72
C ASP A 917 -7.12 -9.92 27.73
N THR A 918 -7.07 -9.60 29.03
CA THR A 918 -6.38 -10.42 30.04
C THR A 918 -7.13 -10.58 31.36
N GLY A 919 -8.30 -9.95 31.53
CA GLY A 919 -8.97 -9.85 32.83
C GLY A 919 -9.92 -10.99 33.16
N PHE A 920 -10.24 -11.87 32.21
CA PHE A 920 -11.21 -12.96 32.43
C PHE A 920 -10.56 -14.11 33.20
N ALA A 921 -11.09 -14.42 34.39
CA ALA A 921 -10.58 -15.50 35.24
C ALA A 921 -11.32 -16.85 35.05
N GLY A 922 -12.39 -16.88 34.27
CA GLY A 922 -13.15 -18.10 33.98
C GLY A 922 -12.50 -19.00 32.93
N GLN A 923 -13.14 -20.13 32.63
CA GLN A 923 -12.67 -21.09 31.62
C GLN A 923 -13.82 -21.63 30.76
N LEU A 924 -13.73 -21.42 29.45
CA LEU A 924 -14.66 -21.96 28.46
C LEU A 924 -13.97 -23.09 27.69
N ASN A 925 -14.29 -24.34 28.02
CA ASN A 925 -13.77 -25.53 27.34
C ASN A 925 -14.78 -25.97 26.26
N ILE A 926 -14.59 -25.54 25.01
CA ILE A 926 -15.55 -25.79 23.93
C ILE A 926 -14.96 -26.74 22.90
N THR A 927 -15.62 -27.88 22.70
CA THR A 927 -15.26 -28.84 21.64
C THR A 927 -16.22 -28.73 20.47
N PHE A 928 -15.67 -28.70 19.26
CA PHE A 928 -16.41 -28.74 18.01
C PHE A 928 -16.12 -30.03 17.26
N THR A 929 -17.13 -30.60 16.59
CA THR A 929 -16.96 -31.79 15.74
C THR A 929 -17.46 -31.52 14.33
N GLY A 930 -16.60 -31.69 13.33
CA GLY A 930 -16.91 -31.47 11.91
C GLY A 930 -15.87 -30.62 11.18
N SER A 931 -16.29 -29.90 10.15
CA SER A 931 -15.40 -29.08 9.33
C SER A 931 -15.67 -27.59 9.58
N ALA A 932 -14.75 -26.86 10.19
CA ALA A 932 -14.96 -25.44 10.48
C ALA A 932 -14.80 -24.55 9.24
N GLY A 933 -15.64 -23.51 9.14
CA GLY A 933 -15.52 -22.48 8.11
C GLY A 933 -14.32 -21.56 8.30
N GLN A 934 -14.27 -20.51 7.49
CA GLN A 934 -13.21 -19.49 7.55
C GLN A 934 -13.16 -18.80 8.93
N SER A 935 -11.96 -18.42 9.36
CA SER A 935 -11.72 -17.66 10.60
C SER A 935 -12.11 -18.39 11.90
N PHE A 936 -12.05 -19.73 11.92
CA PHE A 936 -12.31 -20.51 13.14
C PHE A 936 -11.37 -20.13 14.29
N GLY A 937 -11.93 -19.87 15.48
CA GLY A 937 -11.15 -19.46 16.64
C GLY A 937 -10.48 -18.09 16.45
N CYS A 938 -11.09 -17.18 15.70
CA CYS A 938 -10.58 -15.82 15.58
C CYS A 938 -10.73 -15.06 16.91
N PHE A 939 -9.80 -14.15 17.19
CA PHE A 939 -9.84 -13.21 18.31
C PHE A 939 -9.90 -13.81 19.71
N LEU A 940 -9.58 -15.09 19.90
CA LEU A 940 -9.63 -15.73 21.22
C LEU A 940 -8.89 -14.93 22.29
N THR A 941 -9.46 -14.91 23.48
CA THR A 941 -8.90 -14.31 24.70
C THR A 941 -8.49 -15.40 25.69
N PRO A 942 -7.62 -15.09 26.68
CA PRO A 942 -7.33 -16.00 27.79
C PRO A 942 -8.61 -16.51 28.46
N GLY A 943 -8.59 -17.78 28.89
CA GLY A 943 -9.75 -18.47 29.43
C GLY A 943 -10.61 -19.19 28.39
N MET A 944 -10.37 -19.01 27.09
CA MET A 944 -11.02 -19.81 26.04
C MET A 944 -10.13 -20.99 25.62
N ASN A 945 -10.59 -22.22 25.86
CA ASN A 945 -9.93 -23.46 25.45
C ASN A 945 -10.79 -24.15 24.39
N VAL A 946 -10.42 -23.99 23.12
CA VAL A 946 -11.22 -24.43 21.98
C VAL A 946 -10.58 -25.64 21.33
N ARG A 947 -11.36 -26.70 21.13
CA ARG A 947 -10.93 -27.91 20.44
C ARG A 947 -11.80 -28.16 19.21
N LEU A 948 -11.20 -28.53 18.09
CA LEU A 948 -11.88 -29.01 16.89
C LEU A 948 -11.43 -30.45 16.59
N VAL A 949 -12.41 -31.35 16.51
CA VAL A 949 -12.24 -32.71 16.01
C VAL A 949 -12.76 -32.76 14.58
N GLY A 950 -11.84 -32.80 13.62
CA GLY A 950 -12.08 -32.70 12.19
C GLY A 950 -11.02 -31.83 11.50
N GLU A 951 -11.46 -30.78 10.81
CA GLU A 951 -10.61 -29.96 9.94
C GLU A 951 -11.13 -28.53 9.82
N ALA A 952 -10.30 -27.56 9.45
CA ALA A 952 -10.69 -26.16 9.29
C ALA A 952 -10.23 -25.58 7.96
N ASN A 953 -10.92 -24.55 7.47
CA ASN A 953 -10.47 -23.78 6.32
C ASN A 953 -9.40 -22.72 6.74
N ASP A 954 -9.31 -21.61 6.04
CA ASP A 954 -8.31 -20.56 6.24
C ASP A 954 -8.54 -19.74 7.52
N TYR A 955 -7.51 -18.99 7.91
CA TYR A 955 -7.56 -17.97 8.96
C TYR A 955 -7.78 -18.49 10.39
N VAL A 956 -7.48 -19.77 10.65
CA VAL A 956 -7.52 -20.34 12.01
C VAL A 956 -6.69 -19.49 12.98
N GLY A 957 -7.27 -19.10 14.11
CA GLY A 957 -6.58 -18.30 15.12
C GLY A 957 -6.27 -16.84 14.70
N LYS A 958 -6.95 -16.32 13.67
CA LYS A 958 -6.76 -14.94 13.21
C LYS A 958 -6.96 -13.93 14.33
N GLY A 959 -5.97 -13.05 14.53
CA GLY A 959 -6.03 -11.96 15.52
C GLY A 959 -6.22 -12.40 16.97
N MET A 960 -5.94 -13.67 17.31
CA MET A 960 -6.08 -14.15 18.69
C MET A 960 -5.12 -13.40 19.64
N ALA A 961 -5.59 -13.09 20.84
CA ALA A 961 -4.82 -12.42 21.89
C ALA A 961 -4.45 -13.36 23.04
N GLY A 962 -5.09 -14.53 23.14
CA GLY A 962 -4.86 -15.51 24.18
C GLY A 962 -5.67 -16.79 23.94
N GLY A 963 -5.78 -17.62 24.96
CA GLY A 963 -6.48 -18.90 24.89
C GLY A 963 -5.69 -20.01 24.21
N GLU A 964 -6.32 -21.18 24.13
CA GLU A 964 -5.78 -22.38 23.49
C GLU A 964 -6.72 -22.82 22.36
N LEU A 965 -6.15 -23.16 21.20
CA LEU A 965 -6.88 -23.65 20.03
C LEU A 965 -6.24 -24.92 19.50
N VAL A 966 -6.95 -26.04 19.59
CA VAL A 966 -6.45 -27.37 19.21
C VAL A 966 -7.27 -27.92 18.05
N VAL A 967 -6.61 -28.30 16.96
CA VAL A 967 -7.25 -28.95 15.81
C VAL A 967 -6.65 -30.33 15.63
N VAL A 968 -7.48 -31.36 15.71
CA VAL A 968 -7.11 -32.75 15.45
C VAL A 968 -8.05 -33.35 14.41
N PRO A 969 -7.60 -34.30 13.58
CA PRO A 969 -8.52 -35.10 12.78
C PRO A 969 -9.43 -35.95 13.67
N VAL A 970 -10.47 -36.53 13.08
CA VAL A 970 -11.23 -37.60 13.73
C VAL A 970 -10.33 -38.82 14.01
N ASP A 971 -10.76 -39.69 14.91
CA ASP A 971 -10.11 -40.99 15.09
C ASP A 971 -10.37 -41.91 13.87
N ASP A 972 -9.53 -42.94 13.69
CA ASP A 972 -9.66 -43.97 12.64
C ASP A 972 -9.70 -43.43 11.19
N THR A 973 -8.76 -42.54 10.83
CA THR A 973 -8.62 -42.00 9.48
C THR A 973 -8.00 -42.99 8.50
N GLY A 974 -8.45 -42.97 7.23
CA GLY A 974 -7.84 -43.72 6.13
C GLY A 974 -6.50 -43.12 5.62
N PHE A 975 -6.11 -41.95 6.14
CA PHE A 975 -4.90 -41.21 5.81
C PHE A 975 -4.01 -41.03 7.04
N VAL A 976 -2.74 -40.68 6.81
CA VAL A 976 -1.76 -40.36 7.84
C VAL A 976 -1.90 -38.88 8.25
N PRO A 977 -2.26 -38.55 9.51
CA PRO A 977 -2.48 -37.17 9.96
C PRO A 977 -1.30 -36.22 9.70
N GLU A 978 -0.07 -36.66 9.98
CA GLU A 978 1.13 -35.84 9.80
C GLU A 978 1.38 -35.45 8.34
N ASP A 979 0.78 -36.18 7.39
CA ASP A 979 0.90 -35.88 5.96
C ASP A 979 -0.26 -35.08 5.38
N ALA A 980 -1.39 -35.01 6.07
CA ALA A 980 -2.63 -34.42 5.61
C ALA A 980 -2.69 -32.90 5.81
N ALA A 981 -3.30 -32.18 4.87
CA ALA A 981 -3.68 -30.78 5.07
C ALA A 981 -4.95 -30.71 5.95
N ILE A 982 -4.81 -30.18 7.17
CA ILE A 982 -5.88 -30.15 8.18
C ILE A 982 -6.43 -28.73 8.41
N VAL A 983 -5.59 -27.71 8.20
CA VAL A 983 -6.00 -26.30 8.26
C VAL A 983 -5.50 -25.53 7.04
N GLY A 984 -6.23 -24.49 6.67
CA GLY A 984 -5.95 -23.67 5.49
C GLY A 984 -4.80 -22.66 5.68
N ASN A 985 -4.91 -21.56 4.93
CA ASN A 985 -3.91 -20.52 4.78
C ASN A 985 -4.00 -19.44 5.87
N THR A 986 -2.93 -18.65 6.01
CA THR A 986 -2.92 -17.40 6.79
C THR A 986 -3.40 -17.60 8.25
N CYS A 987 -3.15 -18.78 8.82
CA CYS A 987 -3.41 -19.03 10.24
C CYS A 987 -2.57 -18.10 11.12
N LEU A 988 -3.09 -17.74 12.29
CA LEU A 988 -2.43 -16.86 13.26
C LEU A 988 -2.13 -15.45 12.75
N TYR A 989 -2.84 -14.98 11.72
CA TYR A 989 -2.56 -13.67 11.16
C TYR A 989 -2.72 -12.56 12.20
N GLY A 990 -1.61 -11.90 12.51
CA GLY A 990 -1.60 -10.79 13.47
C GLY A 990 -1.83 -11.20 14.93
N ALA A 991 -1.65 -12.48 15.28
CA ALA A 991 -1.87 -12.97 16.64
C ALA A 991 -0.99 -12.24 17.68
N THR A 992 -1.60 -11.81 18.77
CA THR A 992 -0.98 -11.11 19.89
C THR A 992 -0.94 -11.94 21.18
N GLY A 993 -1.17 -13.25 21.09
CA GLY A 993 -0.94 -14.20 22.18
C GLY A 993 -1.62 -15.54 21.93
N GLY A 994 -1.61 -16.40 22.96
CA GLY A 994 -2.26 -17.72 22.97
C GLY A 994 -1.51 -18.83 22.23
N GLN A 995 -2.08 -20.03 22.25
CA GLN A 995 -1.44 -21.27 21.79
C GLN A 995 -2.30 -21.99 20.75
N VAL A 996 -1.68 -22.43 19.66
CA VAL A 996 -2.34 -23.19 18.59
C VAL A 996 -1.62 -24.51 18.35
N PHE A 997 -2.36 -25.61 18.42
CA PHE A 997 -1.84 -26.95 18.21
C PHE A 997 -2.61 -27.62 17.08
N VAL A 998 -1.92 -27.97 15.98
CA VAL A 998 -2.54 -28.64 14.82
C VAL A 998 -1.90 -29.99 14.57
N ARG A 999 -2.69 -31.07 14.64
CA ARG A 999 -2.27 -32.41 14.23
C ARG A 999 -2.45 -32.61 12.73
N GLY A 1000 -1.48 -32.07 11.99
CA GLY A 1000 -1.39 -32.16 10.53
C GLY A 1000 -0.70 -30.94 9.93
N LYS A 1001 -0.73 -30.85 8.60
CA LYS A 1001 -0.14 -29.75 7.82
C LYS A 1001 -1.09 -28.56 7.72
N THR A 1002 -0.50 -27.36 7.72
CA THR A 1002 -1.17 -26.10 7.45
C THR A 1002 -0.87 -25.59 6.04
N GLY A 1003 -1.66 -24.62 5.58
CA GLY A 1003 -1.52 -23.90 4.33
C GLY A 1003 -0.31 -22.97 4.21
N GLU A 1004 -0.38 -22.06 3.24
CA GLU A 1004 0.59 -21.00 3.02
C GLU A 1004 0.45 -19.89 4.08
N ARG A 1005 1.52 -19.11 4.29
CA ARG A 1005 1.55 -17.95 5.20
C ARG A 1005 1.17 -18.26 6.65
N PHE A 1006 1.50 -19.47 7.10
CA PHE A 1006 1.32 -19.83 8.50
C PHE A 1006 2.08 -18.87 9.42
N ALA A 1007 1.40 -18.33 10.43
CA ALA A 1007 1.93 -17.35 11.38
C ALA A 1007 2.43 -16.05 10.73
N VAL A 1008 1.82 -15.63 9.63
CA VAL A 1008 2.09 -14.32 9.02
C VAL A 1008 1.77 -13.19 9.99
N ARG A 1009 2.68 -12.23 10.14
CA ARG A 1009 2.56 -11.12 11.11
C ARG A 1009 2.29 -11.57 12.55
N ASN A 1010 2.65 -12.79 12.92
CA ASN A 1010 2.53 -13.25 14.31
C ASN A 1010 3.38 -12.35 15.22
N SER A 1011 2.76 -11.84 16.27
CA SER A 1011 3.36 -10.88 17.19
C SER A 1011 3.67 -11.50 18.54
N LEU A 1012 2.87 -12.45 19.03
CA LEU A 1012 3.10 -13.13 20.33
C LEU A 1012 2.50 -14.54 20.43
N GLY A 1013 1.81 -15.05 19.40
CA GLY A 1013 1.21 -16.38 19.41
C GLY A 1013 2.25 -17.50 19.41
N GLN A 1014 1.91 -18.63 20.02
CA GLN A 1014 2.71 -19.84 20.04
C GLN A 1014 2.03 -20.95 19.23
N ALA A 1015 2.79 -21.74 18.49
CA ALA A 1015 2.21 -22.81 17.68
C ALA A 1015 3.10 -24.04 17.53
N VAL A 1016 2.46 -25.21 17.42
CA VAL A 1016 3.08 -26.47 16.99
C VAL A 1016 2.22 -27.12 15.91
N VAL A 1017 2.83 -27.43 14.77
CA VAL A 1017 2.18 -28.04 13.59
C VAL A 1017 3.09 -29.08 12.94
N GLU A 1018 2.56 -29.96 12.09
CA GLU A 1018 3.33 -31.07 11.47
C GLU A 1018 3.81 -30.77 10.04
N GLY A 1019 3.54 -29.57 9.54
CA GLY A 1019 4.09 -29.06 8.29
C GLY A 1019 3.39 -27.79 7.84
N THR A 1020 4.01 -27.03 6.92
CA THR A 1020 3.49 -25.74 6.44
C THR A 1020 3.75 -25.55 4.95
N GLY A 1021 2.98 -24.65 4.32
CA GLY A 1021 3.21 -24.20 2.94
C GLY A 1021 4.33 -23.17 2.81
N ASP A 1022 4.29 -22.41 1.72
CA ASP A 1022 5.23 -21.30 1.49
C ASP A 1022 4.99 -20.15 2.49
N HIS A 1023 6.00 -19.30 2.71
CA HIS A 1023 5.92 -18.07 3.52
C HIS A 1023 5.60 -18.29 5.02
N CYS A 1024 6.01 -19.44 5.59
CA CYS A 1024 5.89 -19.65 7.03
C CYS A 1024 6.66 -18.58 7.83
N CYS A 1025 6.03 -18.01 8.87
CA CYS A 1025 6.56 -16.95 9.73
C CYS A 1025 6.86 -15.62 9.00
N GLU A 1026 6.23 -15.36 7.86
CA GLU A 1026 6.42 -14.11 7.13
C GLU A 1026 6.03 -12.90 8.00
N TYR A 1027 6.88 -11.87 8.06
CA TYR A 1027 6.69 -10.69 8.92
C TYR A 1027 6.50 -10.96 10.43
N MET A 1028 6.87 -12.12 10.95
CA MET A 1028 6.76 -12.40 12.40
C MET A 1028 7.61 -11.40 13.22
N THR A 1029 7.03 -10.86 14.29
CA THR A 1029 7.69 -9.87 15.19
C THR A 1029 7.82 -10.34 16.63
N GLY A 1030 7.25 -11.50 16.96
CA GLY A 1030 7.35 -12.15 18.27
C GLY A 1030 6.53 -13.46 18.29
N GLY A 1031 6.53 -14.14 19.43
CA GLY A 1031 5.93 -15.47 19.57
C GLY A 1031 6.93 -16.60 19.29
N CYS A 1032 6.43 -17.84 19.24
CA CYS A 1032 7.25 -19.04 19.01
C CYS A 1032 6.52 -20.04 18.11
N VAL A 1033 7.14 -20.46 17.00
CA VAL A 1033 6.54 -21.42 16.05
C VAL A 1033 7.41 -22.67 15.96
N VAL A 1034 6.80 -23.84 16.14
CA VAL A 1034 7.45 -25.14 15.96
C VAL A 1034 6.79 -25.88 14.81
N VAL A 1035 7.60 -26.39 13.88
CA VAL A 1035 7.13 -27.22 12.76
C VAL A 1035 7.84 -28.57 12.81
N LEU A 1036 7.05 -29.64 12.97
CA LEU A 1036 7.50 -31.02 13.14
C LEU A 1036 7.58 -31.81 11.82
N GLY A 1037 7.64 -31.12 10.69
CA GLY A 1037 7.70 -31.74 9.36
C GLY A 1037 8.01 -30.73 8.25
N LYS A 1038 7.62 -31.07 7.02
CA LYS A 1038 8.04 -30.34 5.81
C LYS A 1038 7.47 -28.91 5.76
N VAL A 1039 8.29 -28.00 5.27
CA VAL A 1039 7.94 -26.60 4.99
C VAL A 1039 8.09 -26.25 3.51
N GLY A 1040 7.32 -25.25 3.05
CA GLY A 1040 7.48 -24.61 1.75
C GLY A 1040 8.66 -23.65 1.67
N ARG A 1041 8.74 -22.87 0.59
CA ARG A 1041 9.82 -21.89 0.36
C ARG A 1041 9.54 -20.54 1.04
N ASN A 1042 10.57 -19.69 1.07
CA ASN A 1042 10.53 -18.32 1.60
C ASN A 1042 10.20 -18.22 3.10
N VAL A 1043 10.64 -19.22 3.87
CA VAL A 1043 10.44 -19.25 5.32
C VAL A 1043 11.13 -18.05 5.96
N ALA A 1044 10.45 -17.41 6.92
CA ALA A 1044 10.93 -16.29 7.72
C ALA A 1044 11.24 -15.00 6.94
N ALA A 1045 10.68 -14.81 5.74
CA ALA A 1045 10.82 -13.56 5.00
C ALA A 1045 10.24 -12.38 5.81
N GLY A 1046 11.04 -11.33 6.04
CA GLY A 1046 10.60 -10.20 6.86
C GLY A 1046 10.44 -10.51 8.36
N MET A 1047 10.82 -11.68 8.85
CA MET A 1047 10.76 -12.03 10.28
C MET A 1047 11.78 -11.20 11.06
N THR A 1048 11.30 -10.36 11.97
CA THR A 1048 12.09 -9.37 12.72
C THR A 1048 12.05 -9.56 14.23
N GLY A 1049 11.33 -10.57 14.71
CA GLY A 1049 11.29 -10.94 16.12
C GLY A 1049 10.56 -12.27 16.32
N GLY A 1050 10.69 -12.85 17.52
CA GLY A 1050 10.23 -14.20 17.83
C GLY A 1050 11.21 -15.28 17.38
N LEU A 1051 10.92 -16.53 17.74
CA LEU A 1051 11.75 -17.69 17.41
C LEU A 1051 10.95 -18.72 16.63
N ALA A 1052 11.62 -19.46 15.75
CA ALA A 1052 11.01 -20.59 15.08
C ALA A 1052 11.92 -21.82 15.09
N TYR A 1053 11.34 -23.00 15.32
CA TYR A 1053 12.02 -24.29 15.33
C TYR A 1053 11.48 -25.15 14.21
N MET A 1054 12.36 -25.60 13.33
CA MET A 1054 12.00 -26.35 12.12
C MET A 1054 12.69 -27.71 12.17
N LEU A 1055 11.92 -28.79 12.16
CA LEU A 1055 12.47 -30.14 12.02
C LEU A 1055 12.85 -30.39 10.56
N ASP A 1056 14.11 -30.74 10.30
CA ASP A 1056 14.64 -30.98 8.95
C ASP A 1056 15.25 -32.38 8.84
N GLU A 1057 14.39 -33.36 8.55
CA GLU A 1057 14.78 -34.78 8.46
C GLU A 1057 15.42 -35.14 7.11
N ASP A 1058 15.22 -34.34 6.07
CA ASP A 1058 15.64 -34.61 4.69
C ASP A 1058 16.70 -33.63 4.13
N ASP A 1059 17.23 -32.74 4.97
CA ASP A 1059 18.23 -31.72 4.63
C ASP A 1059 17.78 -30.77 3.50
N THR A 1060 16.49 -30.41 3.48
CA THR A 1060 15.90 -29.55 2.44
C THR A 1060 15.54 -28.13 2.91
N LEU A 1061 15.70 -27.80 4.20
CA LEU A 1061 15.29 -26.51 4.75
C LEU A 1061 16.17 -25.34 4.30
N VAL A 1062 17.50 -25.51 4.32
CA VAL A 1062 18.47 -24.44 4.09
C VAL A 1062 18.23 -23.60 2.81
N PRO A 1063 17.88 -24.17 1.64
CA PRO A 1063 17.56 -23.39 0.44
C PRO A 1063 16.16 -22.75 0.47
N LYS A 1064 15.27 -23.16 1.38
CA LYS A 1064 13.89 -22.66 1.50
C LYS A 1064 13.79 -21.44 2.44
N VAL A 1065 14.78 -21.20 3.28
CA VAL A 1065 14.80 -20.06 4.22
C VAL A 1065 15.23 -18.78 3.52
N ASN A 1066 14.47 -17.70 3.75
CA ASN A 1066 14.87 -16.35 3.38
C ASN A 1066 15.88 -15.81 4.42
N LYS A 1067 17.14 -15.66 3.99
CA LYS A 1067 18.26 -15.28 4.87
C LYS A 1067 18.53 -13.77 4.89
N GLU A 1068 17.59 -12.94 4.43
CA GLU A 1068 17.76 -11.48 4.45
C GLU A 1068 17.90 -10.95 5.89
N ILE A 1069 17.16 -11.54 6.84
CA ILE A 1069 17.10 -11.06 8.23
C ILE A 1069 17.53 -12.13 9.21
N VAL A 1070 16.94 -13.33 9.15
CA VAL A 1070 17.16 -14.36 10.16
C VAL A 1070 18.48 -15.09 9.98
N LYS A 1071 19.09 -15.47 11.10
CA LYS A 1071 20.20 -16.41 11.19
C LYS A 1071 19.66 -17.80 11.47
N MET A 1072 20.23 -18.81 10.79
CA MET A 1072 19.97 -20.21 11.06
C MET A 1072 21.02 -20.76 12.02
N GLN A 1073 20.62 -21.51 13.03
CA GLN A 1073 21.52 -22.23 13.94
C GLN A 1073 20.89 -23.53 14.44
N ARG A 1074 21.71 -24.42 15.02
CA ARG A 1074 21.21 -25.58 15.77
C ARG A 1074 20.75 -25.16 17.17
N VAL A 1075 19.89 -25.95 17.79
CA VAL A 1075 19.33 -25.66 19.12
C VAL A 1075 20.34 -25.99 20.21
N ASN A 1076 21.25 -25.05 20.48
CA ASN A 1076 22.39 -25.28 21.38
C ASN A 1076 22.19 -24.75 22.80
N ALA A 1077 21.36 -23.71 22.98
CA ALA A 1077 21.14 -23.11 24.29
C ALA A 1077 20.18 -23.98 25.14
N PRO A 1078 20.50 -24.29 26.41
CA PRO A 1078 19.64 -25.11 27.28
C PRO A 1078 18.22 -24.57 27.41
N ALA A 1079 18.05 -23.24 27.49
CA ALA A 1079 16.73 -22.62 27.54
C ALA A 1079 15.94 -22.82 26.23
N GLY A 1080 16.60 -22.76 25.08
CA GLY A 1080 15.97 -23.04 23.79
C GLY A 1080 15.55 -24.50 23.64
N GLN A 1081 16.36 -25.44 24.14
CA GLN A 1081 16.00 -26.86 24.19
C GLN A 1081 14.78 -27.10 25.09
N MET A 1082 14.73 -26.44 26.26
CA MET A 1082 13.60 -26.54 27.18
C MET A 1082 12.31 -25.94 26.59
N GLN A 1083 12.40 -24.79 25.93
CA GLN A 1083 11.27 -24.17 25.24
C GLN A 1083 10.71 -25.09 24.14
N LEU A 1084 11.59 -25.63 23.28
CA LEU A 1084 11.18 -26.54 22.22
C LEU A 1084 10.53 -27.81 22.79
N LYS A 1085 11.18 -28.44 23.77
CA LYS A 1085 10.66 -29.67 24.39
C LYS A 1085 9.31 -29.45 25.06
N GLY A 1086 9.17 -28.38 25.85
CA GLY A 1086 7.92 -28.05 26.54
C GLY A 1086 6.75 -27.78 25.58
N LEU A 1087 7.00 -27.11 24.45
CA LEU A 1087 5.97 -26.92 23.42
C LEU A 1087 5.54 -28.23 22.76
N ILE A 1088 6.48 -29.15 22.51
CA ILE A 1088 6.17 -30.47 21.94
C ILE A 1088 5.45 -31.35 22.97
N GLU A 1089 5.81 -31.29 24.25
CA GLU A 1089 5.11 -31.99 25.33
C GLU A 1089 3.64 -31.54 25.43
N ALA A 1090 3.39 -30.23 25.48
CA ALA A 1090 2.04 -29.67 25.48
C ALA A 1090 1.28 -30.08 24.20
N TYR A 1091 1.93 -30.02 23.04
CA TYR A 1091 1.35 -30.44 21.78
C TYR A 1091 0.91 -31.91 21.81
N VAL A 1092 1.74 -32.83 22.30
CA VAL A 1092 1.42 -34.26 22.41
C VAL A 1092 0.27 -34.50 23.39
N GLU A 1093 0.28 -33.84 24.54
CA GLU A 1093 -0.80 -33.92 25.54
C GLU A 1093 -2.16 -33.53 24.93
N LYS A 1094 -2.18 -32.45 24.14
CA LYS A 1094 -3.42 -31.89 23.59
C LYS A 1094 -3.90 -32.56 22.30
N THR A 1095 -3.01 -33.17 21.54
CA THR A 1095 -3.32 -33.70 20.21
C THR A 1095 -3.25 -35.22 20.09
N GLY A 1096 -2.56 -35.89 21.01
CA GLY A 1096 -2.22 -37.31 20.88
C GLY A 1096 -1.31 -37.59 19.67
N SER A 1097 -0.54 -36.60 19.19
CA SER A 1097 0.33 -36.77 18.01
C SER A 1097 1.36 -37.87 18.22
N THR A 1098 1.33 -38.84 17.30
CA THR A 1098 2.31 -39.94 17.21
C THR A 1098 3.70 -39.43 16.82
N LYS A 1099 3.78 -38.46 15.91
CA LYS A 1099 5.04 -37.82 15.50
C LYS A 1099 5.68 -37.07 16.67
N GLY A 1100 4.91 -36.25 17.38
CA GLY A 1100 5.39 -35.56 18.58
C GLY A 1100 5.86 -36.53 19.66
N ALA A 1101 5.10 -37.58 19.94
CA ALA A 1101 5.46 -38.59 20.94
C ALA A 1101 6.77 -39.32 20.55
N LYS A 1102 6.96 -39.65 19.27
CA LYS A 1102 8.20 -40.24 18.77
C LYS A 1102 9.40 -39.30 18.98
N ILE A 1103 9.25 -38.02 18.66
CA ILE A 1103 10.30 -37.02 18.86
C ILE A 1103 10.70 -36.91 20.34
N LEU A 1104 9.73 -36.92 21.26
CA LEU A 1104 10.00 -36.87 22.70
C LEU A 1104 10.70 -38.13 23.22
N ASN A 1105 10.29 -39.31 22.73
CA ASN A 1105 10.90 -40.59 23.12
C ASN A 1105 12.33 -40.75 22.61
N GLU A 1106 12.63 -40.19 21.44
CA GLU A 1106 13.93 -40.24 20.77
C GLU A 1106 14.64 -38.86 20.76
N TRP A 1107 14.44 -38.06 21.82
CA TRP A 1107 14.83 -36.64 21.85
C TRP A 1107 16.29 -36.37 21.43
N GLU A 1108 17.23 -37.15 21.96
CA GLU A 1108 18.67 -37.00 21.65
C GLU A 1108 19.00 -37.24 20.17
N ALA A 1109 18.19 -38.04 19.46
CA ALA A 1109 18.34 -38.29 18.04
C ALA A 1109 17.70 -37.17 17.18
N TYR A 1110 16.57 -36.60 17.62
CA TYR A 1110 15.86 -35.56 16.87
C TYR A 1110 16.40 -34.16 17.11
N LEU A 1111 16.89 -33.84 18.31
CA LEU A 1111 17.35 -32.49 18.66
C LEU A 1111 18.40 -31.93 17.67
N PRO A 1112 19.41 -32.71 17.21
CA PRO A 1112 20.37 -32.23 16.21
C PRO A 1112 19.76 -31.94 14.83
N LEU A 1113 18.58 -32.47 14.53
CA LEU A 1113 17.87 -32.27 13.25
C LEU A 1113 17.07 -30.96 13.23
N PHE A 1114 16.79 -30.37 14.39
CA PHE A 1114 16.11 -29.08 14.45
C PHE A 1114 17.02 -27.93 14.03
N TRP A 1115 16.45 -26.99 13.30
CA TRP A 1115 16.98 -25.66 13.06
C TRP A 1115 16.22 -24.62 13.87
N GLN A 1116 16.94 -23.74 14.54
CA GLN A 1116 16.43 -22.54 15.16
C GLN A 1116 16.66 -21.35 14.23
N LEU A 1117 15.58 -20.63 13.90
CA LEU A 1117 15.61 -19.39 13.12
C LEU A 1117 15.56 -18.20 14.10
N VAL A 1118 16.63 -17.41 14.12
CA VAL A 1118 16.85 -16.35 15.10
C VAL A 1118 17.00 -15.02 14.35
N PRO A 1119 16.05 -14.08 14.47
CA PRO A 1119 16.24 -12.72 13.97
C PRO A 1119 17.23 -11.95 14.87
N PRO A 1120 17.90 -10.90 14.36
CA PRO A 1120 18.93 -10.17 15.11
C PRO A 1120 18.45 -9.58 16.43
N SER A 1121 17.16 -9.30 16.56
CA SER A 1121 16.56 -8.80 17.81
C SER A 1121 16.53 -9.82 18.94
N GLU A 1122 16.71 -11.12 18.65
CA GLU A 1122 16.64 -12.21 19.62
C GLU A 1122 18.00 -12.91 19.81
N GLU A 1123 19.07 -12.44 19.16
CA GLU A 1123 20.40 -13.07 19.23
C GLU A 1123 20.92 -13.17 20.67
N ASP A 1124 20.60 -12.19 21.51
CA ASP A 1124 21.00 -12.15 22.92
C ASP A 1124 19.92 -12.72 23.86
N SER A 1125 18.89 -13.41 23.34
CA SER A 1125 17.89 -14.08 24.19
C SER A 1125 18.46 -15.34 24.87
N PRO A 1126 17.98 -15.71 26.06
CA PRO A 1126 18.38 -16.96 26.73
C PRO A 1126 18.21 -18.20 25.83
N GLU A 1127 17.15 -18.21 25.01
CA GLU A 1127 16.77 -19.34 24.17
C GLU A 1127 17.65 -19.46 22.91
N ALA A 1128 18.27 -18.37 22.46
CA ALA A 1128 19.15 -18.37 21.28
C ALA A 1128 20.65 -18.39 21.64
N CYS A 1129 21.05 -17.85 22.80
CA CYS A 1129 22.45 -17.66 23.17
C CYS A 1129 22.91 -18.64 24.27
N ALA A 1130 23.77 -19.59 23.92
CA ALA A 1130 24.34 -20.54 24.88
C ALA A 1130 25.27 -19.88 25.93
N GLU A 1131 25.83 -18.70 25.63
CA GLU A 1131 26.69 -17.94 26.55
C GLU A 1131 25.94 -16.77 27.24
N PHE A 1132 24.61 -16.81 27.31
CA PHE A 1132 23.78 -15.72 27.81
C PHE A 1132 24.25 -15.13 29.15
N GLU A 1133 24.65 -15.98 30.11
CA GLU A 1133 25.18 -15.53 31.42
C GLU A 1133 26.44 -14.65 31.30
N ARG A 1134 27.32 -14.92 30.33
CA ARG A 1134 28.52 -14.11 30.05
C ARG A 1134 28.17 -12.80 29.36
N VAL A 1135 27.17 -12.79 28.48
CA VAL A 1135 26.66 -11.58 27.81
C VAL A 1135 26.03 -10.63 28.82
N LEU A 1136 25.19 -11.16 29.71
CA LEU A 1136 24.58 -10.41 30.84
C LEU A 1136 25.64 -9.77 31.74
N ALA A 1137 26.71 -10.50 32.05
CA ALA A 1137 27.82 -9.99 32.84
C ALA A 1137 28.51 -8.80 32.14
N ARG A 1138 28.81 -8.91 30.83
CA ARG A 1138 29.42 -7.82 30.03
C ARG A 1138 28.52 -6.59 29.91
N GLN A 1139 27.21 -6.77 29.71
CA GLN A 1139 26.26 -5.66 29.63
C GLN A 1139 26.15 -4.93 30.98
N LYS A 1140 26.15 -5.65 32.10
CA LYS A 1140 26.21 -5.05 33.45
C LYS A 1140 27.50 -4.25 33.68
N THR A 1141 28.65 -4.75 33.20
CA THR A 1141 29.93 -4.02 33.30
C THR A 1141 29.96 -2.77 32.42
N ALA A 1142 29.40 -2.83 31.20
CA ALA A 1142 29.31 -1.69 30.29
C ALA A 1142 28.41 -0.57 30.82
N VAL A 1143 27.27 -0.92 31.45
CA VAL A 1143 26.36 0.03 32.10
C VAL A 1143 26.97 0.64 33.36
N GLN A 1144 27.84 -0.08 34.08
CA GLN A 1144 28.62 0.45 35.19
C GLN A 1144 29.78 1.37 34.76
N SER A 1145 30.32 1.20 33.54
CA SER A 1145 31.34 2.11 32.97
C SER A 1145 30.75 3.34 32.26
N ALA A 1146 29.44 3.35 32.01
CA ALA A 1146 28.72 4.44 31.34
C ALA A 1146 27.85 5.28 32.30
N LYS A 1147 27.85 4.94 33.60
CA LYS A 1147 27.47 5.82 34.72
C LYS A 1147 28.75 6.38 35.33
#